data_AF-A0A9P4IGK9-F1
#
_entry.id   AF-A0A9P4IGK9-F1
#
_cell.length_a   1.000
_cell.length_b   1.000
_cell.length_c   1.000
_cell.angle_alpha   90.00
_cell.angle_beta   90.00
_cell.angle_gamma   90.00
#
_symmetry.space_group_name_H-M   'P 1'
#
loop_
_entity.id
_entity.type
_entity.pdbx_description
1 polymer ?
#
loop_
_entity_poly.entity_id
_entity_poly.type
_entity_poly.pdbx_seq_one_letter_code
_entity_poly.pdbx_strand_id
1 'polypeptide(L)'
;MVEVMDVADVADAEKQLVVLFEDGEQDIVELIADVLGRRWNISPVISDAEKHPDATVVGVPKGGLSSSPIEESGSSRVLLYAHCVDGNRSPNEHLRRLCKYEYLYSRSKYLRRDLTRFLSFILGQISHHQDFATRPRTTELCTTFPDVHTALPNLEILSVGADAVELRVDLLKEPTQNATPGAVPSLKYVGQQLLALRQRTELPIIFTTRCTKENGRFPMDDPGLFYEYLYQAIKWGVEYIDVELWLPEDIRRRLSEQKGNSKIISAFHDFSGNFRWASPEAEQLFKDGAVYGDVVKMIALVNTMQENYELEYFRTMIQSKYPTPPFSGLNMGPMGQLSRTLNKIFTPITHPLLPMIAAPGQLSAAEINSALYSMGNMPKLDIYGIGPLRSAVSPLFFERCFNELSLPHRFVFSERPAKDTLDLITRNPAFGGAYLNPPIATATARLPNFTDAAKAIGQVDTVLVTSSTAKSNVCVGANVTWKGIRATLCRDFVPSAYKGSAALILANAEADATAAIFALKSLGIGPIYTVGFQGQSALTQDTHPVRSVEDMKLLEHPFAVISALPSDKSMLVGPLLKYYGAAERRNGATTGKVFVDLADGLKRTDPLSVATSLGWTAYGIADVRAWTTVERIRLVVGETICFDFCRAFSNS
;
A
#
# COMPACT_ATOMS: atom_id res chain seq x y z
N MET A 1 -18.82 -26.83 7.24
CA MET A 1 -18.74 -26.00 6.03
C MET A 1 -17.86 -24.83 6.39
N VAL A 2 -16.63 -24.84 5.90
CA VAL A 2 -15.63 -23.81 6.18
C VAL A 2 -16.05 -22.58 5.36
N GLU A 3 -16.40 -21.49 6.04
CA GLU A 3 -16.61 -20.21 5.38
C GLU A 3 -15.35 -19.86 4.57
N VAL A 4 -15.60 -19.55 3.29
CA VAL A 4 -14.59 -19.21 2.30
C VAL A 4 -13.81 -18.00 2.83
N MET A 5 -12.49 -18.16 2.85
CA MET A 5 -11.52 -17.14 3.25
C MET A 5 -11.80 -15.81 2.57
N ASP A 6 -11.92 -14.73 3.35
CA ASP A 6 -11.87 -13.35 2.86
C ASP A 6 -10.40 -12.94 2.58
N VAL A 7 -9.69 -13.79 1.83
CA VAL A 7 -8.49 -13.36 1.12
C VAL A 7 -9.05 -12.67 -0.12
N ALA A 8 -8.85 -11.36 -0.23
CA ALA A 8 -9.25 -10.62 -1.42
C ALA A 8 -8.85 -11.42 -2.67
N ASP A 9 -9.86 -11.93 -3.38
CA ASP A 9 -9.65 -12.69 -4.61
C ASP A 9 -8.78 -11.83 -5.53
N VAL A 10 -7.61 -12.35 -5.91
CA VAL A 10 -6.80 -11.71 -6.95
C VAL A 10 -7.67 -11.66 -8.20
N ALA A 11 -8.15 -10.47 -8.56
CA ALA A 11 -9.17 -10.26 -9.59
C ALA A 11 -8.97 -11.16 -10.80
N ASP A 12 -10.03 -11.87 -11.17
CA ASP A 12 -9.98 -13.14 -11.90
C ASP A 12 -9.97 -13.01 -13.44
N ALA A 13 -9.37 -11.94 -13.99
CA ALA A 13 -9.24 -11.79 -15.44
C ALA A 13 -7.81 -11.39 -15.80
N GLU A 14 -7.01 -12.36 -16.25
CA GLU A 14 -5.71 -12.09 -16.84
C GLU A 14 -5.86 -11.32 -18.16
N LYS A 15 -5.93 -9.99 -18.08
CA LYS A 15 -5.92 -9.14 -19.27
C LYS A 15 -4.54 -9.16 -19.92
N GLN A 16 -4.52 -9.20 -21.25
CA GLN A 16 -3.30 -9.04 -22.03
C GLN A 16 -2.81 -7.59 -21.91
N LEU A 17 -1.55 -7.41 -21.52
CA LEU A 17 -0.93 -6.10 -21.41
C LEU A 17 -0.13 -5.82 -22.68
N VAL A 18 -0.53 -4.79 -23.42
CA VAL A 18 0.18 -4.32 -24.61
C VAL A 18 0.92 -3.03 -24.24
N VAL A 19 2.24 -3.08 -24.31
CA VAL A 19 3.14 -1.99 -23.89
C VAL A 19 3.65 -1.26 -25.12
N LEU A 20 3.25 -0.01 -25.30
CA LEU A 20 3.81 0.89 -26.30
C LEU A 20 5.06 1.55 -25.74
N PHE A 21 6.16 1.54 -26.48
CA PHE A 21 7.44 2.10 -26.03
C PHE A 21 8.17 2.87 -27.15
N GLU A 22 9.07 3.77 -26.75
CA GLU A 22 9.89 4.59 -27.66
C GLU A 22 11.13 3.84 -28.18
N ASP A 23 11.76 4.33 -29.25
CA ASP A 23 12.95 3.69 -29.82
C ASP A 23 14.08 3.58 -28.78
N GLY A 24 14.64 2.37 -28.65
CA GLY A 24 15.70 2.07 -27.69
C GLY A 24 15.23 1.74 -26.27
N GLU A 25 13.92 1.75 -26.00
CA GLU A 25 13.33 1.50 -24.68
C GLU A 25 12.67 0.11 -24.60
N GLN A 26 13.17 -0.89 -25.32
CA GLN A 26 12.59 -2.24 -25.33
C GLN A 26 12.74 -2.97 -23.98
N ASP A 27 13.79 -2.63 -23.22
CA ASP A 27 14.11 -3.20 -21.92
C ASP A 27 12.97 -3.07 -20.89
N ILE A 28 12.14 -2.02 -21.01
CA ILE A 28 10.99 -1.83 -20.13
C ILE A 28 9.94 -2.94 -20.29
N VAL A 29 9.79 -3.51 -21.49
CA VAL A 29 8.85 -4.61 -21.74
C VAL A 29 9.29 -5.86 -21.01
N GLU A 30 10.59 -6.16 -21.04
CA GLU A 30 11.17 -7.29 -20.30
C GLU A 30 10.98 -7.11 -18.79
N LEU A 31 11.22 -5.91 -18.27
CA LEU A 31 11.05 -5.60 -16.85
C LEU A 31 9.59 -5.73 -16.41
N ILE A 32 8.63 -5.21 -17.20
CA ILE A 32 7.20 -5.35 -16.94
C ILE A 32 6.81 -6.82 -16.88
N ALA A 33 7.26 -7.62 -17.85
CA ALA A 33 6.96 -9.04 -17.90
C ALA A 33 7.57 -9.81 -16.72
N ASP A 34 8.80 -9.48 -16.34
CA ASP A 34 9.48 -10.08 -15.18
C ASP A 34 8.75 -9.78 -13.87
N VAL A 35 8.33 -8.53 -13.65
CA VAL A 35 7.53 -8.11 -12.47
C VAL A 35 6.16 -8.79 -12.44
N LEU A 36 5.57 -9.04 -13.61
CA LEU A 36 4.30 -9.77 -13.76
C LEU A 36 4.43 -11.30 -13.68
N GLY A 37 5.66 -11.84 -13.70
CA GLY A 37 5.88 -13.28 -13.82
C GLY A 37 5.38 -13.88 -15.14
N ARG A 38 5.34 -13.07 -16.21
CA ARG A 38 4.73 -13.43 -17.51
C ARG A 38 5.78 -13.54 -18.62
N ARG A 39 5.43 -14.25 -19.69
CA ARG A 39 6.22 -14.23 -20.93
C ARG A 39 6.06 -12.89 -21.62
N TRP A 40 7.04 -12.53 -22.45
CA TRP A 40 6.94 -11.35 -23.30
C TRP A 40 7.33 -11.64 -24.75
N ASN A 41 6.85 -10.78 -25.63
CA ASN A 41 7.23 -10.76 -27.03
C ASN A 41 7.21 -9.31 -27.56
N ILE A 42 7.98 -9.02 -28.61
CA ILE A 42 7.93 -7.74 -29.32
C ILE A 42 7.26 -7.98 -30.66
N SER A 43 6.20 -7.23 -30.90
CA SER A 43 5.49 -7.23 -32.18
C SER A 43 5.76 -5.93 -32.93
N PRO A 44 6.06 -5.98 -34.24
CA PRO A 44 6.33 -4.78 -35.03
C PRO A 44 5.09 -3.90 -35.20
N VAL A 45 3.90 -4.50 -35.17
CA VAL A 45 2.61 -3.79 -35.29
C VAL A 45 1.63 -4.28 -34.23
N ILE A 46 0.72 -3.38 -33.80
CA ILE A 46 -0.22 -3.69 -32.73
C ILE A 46 -1.25 -4.78 -33.09
N SER A 47 -1.59 -4.94 -34.37
CA SER A 47 -2.49 -6.00 -34.85
C SER A 47 -1.94 -7.41 -34.62
N ASP A 48 -0.63 -7.55 -34.37
CA ASP A 48 -0.03 -8.84 -34.07
C ASP A 48 -0.19 -9.24 -32.59
N ALA A 49 -0.64 -8.33 -31.72
CA ALA A 49 -0.90 -8.64 -30.31
C ALA A 49 -1.92 -9.78 -30.14
N GLU A 50 -2.91 -9.86 -31.03
CA GLU A 50 -3.96 -10.90 -31.00
C GLU A 50 -3.43 -12.31 -31.26
N LYS A 51 -2.23 -12.43 -31.85
CA LYS A 51 -1.60 -13.71 -32.16
C LYS A 51 -0.94 -14.34 -30.93
N HIS A 52 -0.79 -13.60 -29.84
CA HIS A 52 -0.16 -14.07 -28.61
C HIS A 52 -1.21 -14.44 -27.56
N PRO A 53 -0.91 -15.41 -26.67
CA PRO A 53 -1.79 -15.73 -25.53
C PRO A 53 -2.05 -14.51 -24.62
N ASP A 54 -3.20 -14.47 -23.95
CA ASP A 54 -3.57 -13.38 -23.03
C ASP A 54 -2.58 -13.19 -21.86
N ALA A 55 -1.92 -14.28 -21.43
CA ALA A 55 -0.89 -14.25 -20.41
C ALA A 55 0.46 -13.66 -20.87
N THR A 56 0.59 -13.22 -22.13
CA THR A 56 1.83 -12.66 -22.69
C THR A 56 1.80 -11.13 -22.66
N VAL A 57 2.89 -10.50 -22.19
CA VAL A 57 3.11 -9.07 -22.34
C VAL A 57 3.63 -8.80 -23.75
N VAL A 58 2.91 -7.98 -24.52
CA VAL A 58 3.29 -7.67 -25.91
C VAL A 58 3.84 -6.26 -25.98
N GLY A 59 5.12 -6.11 -26.28
CA GLY A 59 5.72 -4.82 -26.58
C GLY A 59 5.49 -4.42 -28.04
N VAL A 60 5.14 -3.17 -28.29
CA VAL A 60 5.02 -2.60 -29.63
C VAL A 60 5.79 -1.27 -29.69
N PRO A 61 6.75 -1.10 -30.62
CA PRO A 61 7.46 0.17 -30.76
C PRO A 61 6.51 1.25 -31.28
N LYS A 62 6.78 2.53 -31.01
CA LYS A 62 5.94 3.67 -31.40
C LYS A 62 5.50 3.69 -32.87
N GLY A 63 6.33 3.17 -33.78
CA GLY A 63 6.06 3.10 -35.23
C GLY A 63 5.09 1.98 -35.64
N GLY A 64 4.73 1.08 -34.72
CA GLY A 64 3.87 -0.07 -34.94
C GLY A 64 2.37 0.20 -34.85
N LEU A 65 1.97 1.47 -34.68
CA LEU A 65 0.56 1.87 -34.67
C LEU A 65 0.03 2.06 -36.09
N SER A 66 -1.09 1.42 -36.40
CA SER A 66 -1.84 1.73 -37.62
C SER A 66 -2.62 3.03 -37.45
N SER A 67 -2.94 3.72 -38.54
CA SER A 67 -3.79 4.92 -38.55
C SER A 67 -5.27 4.66 -38.20
N SER A 68 -5.67 3.38 -38.13
CA SER A 68 -7.02 2.96 -37.75
C SER A 68 -7.18 2.97 -36.22
N PRO A 69 -8.35 3.35 -35.68
CA PRO A 69 -8.62 3.19 -34.26
C PRO A 69 -8.43 1.72 -33.89
N ILE A 70 -7.67 1.46 -32.83
CA ILE A 70 -7.72 0.14 -32.18
C ILE A 70 -9.12 0.09 -31.59
N GLU A 71 -10.04 -0.61 -32.25
CA GLU A 71 -11.32 -0.93 -31.63
C GLU A 71 -10.97 -1.65 -30.32
N GLU A 72 -11.45 -1.13 -29.18
CA GLU A 72 -11.48 -1.88 -27.93
C GLU A 72 -12.41 -3.08 -28.15
N SER A 73 -11.93 -4.07 -28.89
CA SER A 73 -12.59 -5.33 -29.17
C SER A 73 -12.59 -6.14 -27.87
N GLY A 74 -13.52 -5.79 -26.99
CA GLY A 74 -13.76 -6.48 -25.73
C GLY A 74 -12.78 -6.13 -24.61
N SER A 75 -13.25 -6.33 -23.39
CA SER A 75 -12.60 -6.03 -22.11
C SER A 75 -11.31 -6.81 -21.80
N SER A 76 -10.68 -7.49 -22.77
CA SER A 76 -9.58 -8.45 -22.54
C SER A 76 -8.17 -7.86 -22.59
N ARG A 77 -7.99 -6.60 -23.05
CA ARG A 77 -6.66 -5.98 -23.20
C ARG A 77 -6.52 -4.66 -22.44
N VAL A 78 -5.29 -4.35 -22.05
CA VAL A 78 -4.89 -3.06 -21.47
C VAL A 78 -3.74 -2.48 -22.28
N LEU A 79 -3.95 -1.28 -22.83
CA LEU A 79 -2.91 -0.51 -23.50
C LEU A 79 -2.18 0.39 -22.50
N LEU A 80 -0.87 0.19 -22.40
CA LEU A 80 0.03 0.92 -21.53
C LEU A 80 1.10 1.63 -22.37
N TYR A 81 1.21 2.95 -22.25
CA TYR A 81 2.34 3.69 -22.79
C TYR A 81 3.46 3.76 -21.74
N ALA A 82 4.63 3.21 -22.01
CA ALA A 82 5.80 3.34 -21.16
C ALA A 82 6.70 4.47 -21.68
N HIS A 83 6.88 5.52 -20.87
CA HIS A 83 7.67 6.70 -21.24
C HIS A 83 8.84 6.92 -20.29
N CYS A 84 10.05 6.86 -20.82
CA CYS A 84 11.26 7.19 -20.08
C CYS A 84 11.41 8.72 -19.97
N VAL A 85 11.48 9.25 -18.75
CA VAL A 85 11.67 10.69 -18.51
C VAL A 85 13.14 11.13 -18.58
N ASP A 86 14.07 10.18 -18.66
CA ASP A 86 15.50 10.46 -18.75
C ASP A 86 15.83 11.21 -20.05
N GLY A 87 16.77 12.15 -19.97
CA GLY A 87 17.19 12.95 -21.15
C GLY A 87 16.20 14.04 -21.59
N ASN A 88 15.21 14.38 -20.76
CA ASN A 88 14.28 15.51 -20.95
C ASN A 88 13.44 15.45 -22.24
N ARG A 89 13.24 14.26 -22.81
CA ARG A 89 12.36 14.06 -23.98
C ARG A 89 10.91 14.31 -23.60
N SER A 90 10.17 14.99 -24.48
CA SER A 90 8.74 15.18 -24.28
C SER A 90 7.99 13.89 -24.61
N PRO A 91 6.95 13.53 -23.83
CA PRO A 91 6.08 12.39 -24.12
C PRO A 91 5.40 12.52 -25.49
N ASN A 92 5.12 11.39 -26.12
CA ASN A 92 4.36 11.36 -27.36
C ASN A 92 2.86 11.50 -27.08
N GLU A 93 2.30 12.68 -27.39
CA GLU A 93 0.89 12.98 -27.12
C GLU A 93 -0.09 12.06 -27.85
N HIS A 94 0.28 11.50 -29.00
CA HIS A 94 -0.55 10.54 -29.71
C HIS A 94 -0.65 9.21 -28.93
N LEU A 95 0.49 8.68 -28.46
CA LEU A 95 0.54 7.46 -27.65
C LEU A 95 -0.19 7.66 -26.32
N ARG A 96 0.07 8.80 -25.66
CA ARG A 96 -0.61 9.18 -24.43
C ARG A 96 -2.12 9.14 -24.64
N ARG A 97 -2.66 9.80 -25.67
CA ARG A 97 -4.12 9.85 -25.91
C ARG A 97 -4.73 8.47 -26.15
N LEU A 98 -4.03 7.59 -26.87
CA LEU A 98 -4.52 6.24 -27.20
C LEU A 98 -4.52 5.27 -26.02
N CYS A 99 -3.49 5.31 -25.18
CA CYS A 99 -3.34 4.33 -24.11
C CYS A 99 -4.27 4.61 -22.93
N LYS A 100 -4.74 3.53 -22.29
CA LYS A 100 -5.53 3.64 -21.05
C LYS A 100 -4.67 4.14 -19.89
N TYR A 101 -3.42 3.71 -19.83
CA TYR A 101 -2.46 4.11 -18.81
C TYR A 101 -1.15 4.61 -19.45
N GLU A 102 -0.44 5.47 -18.72
CA GLU A 102 0.92 5.91 -19.02
C GLU A 102 1.81 5.62 -17.80
N TYR A 103 2.84 4.81 -17.97
CA TYR A 103 3.87 4.59 -16.96
C TYR A 103 5.07 5.47 -17.25
N LEU A 104 5.25 6.50 -16.42
CA LEU A 104 6.45 7.32 -16.42
C LEU A 104 7.54 6.60 -15.64
N TYR A 105 8.77 6.57 -16.16
CA TYR A 105 9.88 5.95 -15.44
C TYR A 105 11.22 6.62 -15.70
N SER A 106 12.14 6.41 -14.76
CA SER A 106 13.56 6.76 -14.86
C SER A 106 14.38 5.51 -14.51
N ARG A 107 15.62 5.43 -15.01
CA ARG A 107 16.54 4.31 -14.70
C ARG A 107 17.15 4.42 -13.30
N SER A 108 16.30 4.65 -12.29
CA SER A 108 16.67 4.75 -10.89
C SER A 108 16.65 3.37 -10.21
N LYS A 109 17.31 3.25 -9.05
CA LYS A 109 17.27 2.01 -8.23
C LYS A 109 15.88 1.66 -7.70
N TYR A 110 14.91 2.59 -7.80
CA TYR A 110 13.54 2.41 -7.31
C TYR A 110 12.57 1.93 -8.40
N LEU A 111 13.02 1.91 -9.66
CA LEU A 111 12.20 1.60 -10.84
C LEU A 111 11.36 0.33 -10.65
N ARG A 112 11.98 -0.78 -10.25
CA ARG A 112 11.28 -2.07 -10.12
C ARG A 112 10.16 -2.02 -9.09
N ARG A 113 10.44 -1.45 -7.91
CA ARG A 113 9.47 -1.31 -6.81
C ARG A 113 8.31 -0.42 -7.22
N ASP A 114 8.61 0.72 -7.82
CA ASP A 114 7.62 1.67 -8.33
C ASP A 114 6.72 1.03 -9.41
N LEU A 115 7.33 0.36 -10.38
CA LEU A 115 6.62 -0.37 -11.42
C LEU A 115 5.71 -1.46 -10.83
N THR A 116 6.21 -2.22 -9.85
CA THR A 116 5.44 -3.26 -9.17
C THR A 116 4.18 -2.71 -8.52
N ARG A 117 4.30 -1.59 -7.80
CA ARG A 117 3.15 -0.91 -7.18
C ARG A 117 2.18 -0.39 -8.23
N PHE A 118 2.69 0.30 -9.26
CA PHE A 118 1.88 0.82 -10.35
C PHE A 118 1.07 -0.30 -11.03
N LEU A 119 1.72 -1.39 -11.44
CA LEU A 119 1.07 -2.53 -12.10
C LEU A 119 0.07 -3.23 -11.17
N SER A 120 0.44 -3.45 -9.90
CA SER A 120 -0.46 -4.03 -8.90
C SER A 120 -1.73 -3.19 -8.77
N PHE A 121 -1.60 -1.86 -8.77
CA PHE A 121 -2.72 -0.94 -8.68
C PHE A 121 -3.57 -0.91 -9.96
N ILE A 122 -2.98 -0.66 -11.14
CA ILE A 122 -3.75 -0.51 -12.38
C ILE A 122 -4.39 -1.83 -12.87
N LEU A 123 -3.86 -2.98 -12.43
CA LEU A 123 -4.45 -4.29 -12.68
C LEU A 123 -5.45 -4.73 -11.60
N GLY A 124 -5.69 -3.91 -10.57
CA GLY A 124 -6.71 -4.16 -9.55
C GLY A 124 -6.32 -5.23 -8.52
N GLN A 125 -5.03 -5.49 -8.35
CA GLN A 125 -4.51 -6.50 -7.42
C GLN A 125 -4.31 -5.96 -6.01
N ILE A 126 -4.30 -4.64 -5.84
CA ILE A 126 -4.26 -3.94 -4.56
C ILE A 126 -5.32 -2.83 -4.51
N SER A 127 -5.86 -2.56 -3.33
CA SER A 127 -6.88 -1.52 -3.11
C SER A 127 -6.70 -0.84 -1.75
N HIS A 128 -5.99 0.29 -1.75
CA HIS A 128 -5.79 1.09 -0.54
C HIS A 128 -7.11 1.57 0.08
N HIS A 129 -8.14 1.80 -0.74
CA HIS A 129 -9.45 2.24 -0.25
C HIS A 129 -10.17 1.17 0.57
N GLN A 130 -10.06 -0.10 0.19
CA GLN A 130 -10.59 -1.22 0.99
C GLN A 130 -9.80 -1.36 2.30
N ASP A 131 -8.48 -1.24 2.24
CA ASP A 131 -7.64 -1.26 3.43
C ASP A 131 -8.01 -0.14 4.42
N PHE A 132 -8.27 1.06 3.91
CA PHE A 132 -8.67 2.22 4.73
C PHE A 132 -10.08 2.11 5.30
N ALA A 133 -11.00 1.45 4.61
CA ALA A 133 -12.35 1.22 5.14
C ALA A 133 -12.37 0.40 6.44
N THR A 134 -11.32 -0.40 6.69
CA THR A 134 -11.16 -1.17 7.93
C THR A 134 -10.55 -0.37 9.09
N ARG A 135 -10.10 0.86 8.84
CA ARG A 135 -9.38 1.66 9.83
C ARG A 135 -10.32 2.57 10.63
N PRO A 136 -10.07 2.76 11.94
CA PRO A 136 -10.87 3.66 12.76
C PRO A 136 -10.66 5.13 12.40
N ARG A 137 -9.49 5.47 11.84
CA ARG A 137 -9.11 6.81 11.41
C ARG A 137 -8.10 6.72 10.27
N THR A 138 -8.14 7.68 9.36
CA THR A 138 -7.07 7.94 8.39
C THR A 138 -6.67 9.41 8.31
N THR A 139 -5.42 9.65 7.96
CA THR A 139 -4.79 10.99 7.81
C THR A 139 -4.14 11.14 6.44
N GLU A 140 -4.01 12.38 5.96
CA GLU A 140 -3.30 12.71 4.71
C GLU A 140 -2.25 13.80 4.94
N LEU A 141 -1.02 13.59 4.48
CA LEU A 141 0.03 14.61 4.49
C LEU A 141 -0.08 15.49 3.25
N CYS A 142 -0.37 16.78 3.42
CA CYS A 142 -0.39 17.75 2.33
C CYS A 142 1.02 18.19 1.93
N THR A 143 1.48 17.85 0.73
CA THR A 143 2.75 18.39 0.22
C THR A 143 2.55 19.84 -0.25
N THR A 144 3.18 20.79 0.44
CA THR A 144 3.08 22.23 0.15
C THR A 144 4.32 22.77 -0.57
N PHE A 145 5.13 21.87 -1.13
CA PHE A 145 6.40 22.23 -1.77
C PHE A 145 6.16 22.70 -3.21
N PRO A 146 6.83 23.77 -3.66
CA PRO A 146 6.82 24.15 -5.08
C PRO A 146 7.55 23.13 -5.98
N ASP A 147 8.43 22.32 -5.39
CA ASP A 147 9.13 21.20 -6.03
C ASP A 147 9.28 20.07 -4.99
N VAL A 148 8.74 18.89 -5.31
CA VAL A 148 8.72 17.71 -4.43
C VAL A 148 10.12 17.22 -4.09
N HIS A 149 11.14 17.51 -4.92
CA HIS A 149 12.53 17.15 -4.64
C HIS A 149 13.02 17.72 -3.31
N THR A 150 12.46 18.84 -2.89
CA THR A 150 12.76 19.48 -1.59
C THR A 150 12.33 18.60 -0.40
N ALA A 151 11.27 17.81 -0.57
CA ALA A 151 10.72 16.95 0.47
C ALA A 151 11.43 15.59 0.56
N LEU A 152 11.94 15.07 -0.56
CA LEU A 152 12.40 13.68 -0.68
C LEU A 152 13.46 13.26 0.37
N PRO A 153 14.45 14.10 0.74
CA PRO A 153 15.43 13.71 1.76
C PRO A 153 14.83 13.40 3.13
N ASN A 154 13.68 14.01 3.45
CA ASN A 154 13.02 13.89 4.76
C ASN A 154 11.64 13.23 4.65
N LEU A 155 11.24 12.73 3.49
CA LEU A 155 9.86 12.27 3.25
C LEU A 155 9.44 11.14 4.20
N GLU A 156 10.37 10.24 4.54
CA GLU A 156 10.14 9.16 5.50
C GLU A 156 9.77 9.66 6.91
N ILE A 157 10.32 10.81 7.30
CA ILE A 157 10.01 11.48 8.58
C ILE A 157 8.72 12.29 8.44
N LEU A 158 8.59 13.06 7.37
CA LEU A 158 7.40 13.90 7.09
C LEU A 158 6.09 13.09 7.05
N SER A 159 6.17 11.83 6.61
CA SER A 159 5.02 10.95 6.40
C SER A 159 4.70 10.04 7.59
N VAL A 160 5.41 10.16 8.72
CA VAL A 160 5.07 9.40 9.93
C VAL A 160 3.68 9.78 10.42
N GLY A 161 2.82 8.77 10.63
CA GLY A 161 1.41 8.98 11.00
C GLY A 161 0.52 9.45 9.85
N ALA A 162 1.02 9.49 8.61
CA ALA A 162 0.22 9.71 7.42
C ALA A 162 -0.20 8.38 6.79
N ASP A 163 -1.43 8.31 6.28
CA ASP A 163 -1.91 7.15 5.51
C ASP A 163 -1.87 7.38 4.01
N ALA A 164 -1.87 8.65 3.59
CA ALA A 164 -1.74 9.06 2.20
C ALA A 164 -0.89 10.34 2.10
N VAL A 165 -0.36 10.61 0.90
CA VAL A 165 0.34 11.86 0.60
C VAL A 165 -0.43 12.60 -0.50
N GLU A 166 -0.82 13.84 -0.22
CA GLU A 166 -1.49 14.70 -1.20
C GLU A 166 -0.43 15.50 -2.00
N LEU A 167 -0.43 15.31 -3.33
CA LEU A 167 0.29 16.12 -4.30
C LEU A 167 -0.58 17.31 -4.70
N ARG A 168 -0.26 18.49 -4.16
CA ARG A 168 -0.91 19.77 -4.51
C ARG A 168 -0.34 20.33 -5.80
N VAL A 169 -0.92 19.92 -6.92
CA VAL A 169 -0.45 20.29 -8.27
C VAL A 169 -0.51 21.80 -8.49
N ASP A 170 -1.52 22.45 -7.92
CA ASP A 170 -1.67 23.90 -7.98
C ASP A 170 -0.56 24.67 -7.25
N LEU A 171 0.18 24.03 -6.34
CA LEU A 171 1.29 24.66 -5.62
C LEU A 171 2.66 24.43 -6.27
N LEU A 172 2.76 23.50 -7.23
CA LEU A 172 3.99 23.23 -7.96
C LEU A 172 4.40 24.43 -8.82
N LYS A 173 5.71 24.66 -8.92
CA LYS A 173 6.29 25.73 -9.75
C LYS A 173 7.30 25.15 -10.70
N GLU A 174 6.96 25.13 -11.98
CA GLU A 174 7.88 24.70 -13.03
C GLU A 174 8.96 25.77 -13.27
N PRO A 175 10.26 25.44 -13.17
CA PRO A 175 11.35 26.39 -13.37
C PRO A 175 11.54 26.68 -14.87
N THR A 176 10.74 27.61 -15.42
CA THR A 176 10.91 28.09 -16.80
C THR A 176 11.41 29.54 -16.83
N GLN A 177 12.29 29.87 -17.78
CA GLN A 177 12.89 31.21 -17.90
C GLN A 177 11.86 32.32 -18.21
N ASN A 178 10.67 31.94 -18.69
CA ASN A 178 9.59 32.85 -19.09
C ASN A 178 8.25 32.54 -18.37
N ALA A 179 8.29 31.93 -17.18
CA ALA A 179 7.06 31.60 -16.45
C ALA A 179 6.24 32.86 -16.17
N THR A 180 5.01 32.93 -16.71
CA THR A 180 4.05 33.93 -16.28
C THR A 180 3.67 33.67 -14.81
N PRO A 181 3.60 34.70 -13.94
CA PRO A 181 3.12 34.52 -12.58
C PRO A 181 1.72 33.88 -12.58
N GLY A 182 1.57 32.75 -11.88
CA GLY A 182 0.31 32.01 -11.84
C GLY A 182 0.09 31.01 -12.97
N ALA A 183 1.09 30.75 -13.82
CA ALA A 183 1.03 29.69 -14.82
C ALA A 183 0.84 28.31 -14.16
N VAL A 184 -0.07 27.51 -14.72
CA VAL A 184 -0.22 26.10 -14.36
C VAL A 184 1.02 25.34 -14.85
N PRO A 185 1.66 24.51 -13.99
CA PRO A 185 2.81 23.71 -14.40
C PRO A 185 2.44 22.70 -15.47
N SER A 186 3.29 22.49 -16.48
CA SER A 186 3.00 21.55 -17.56
C SER A 186 2.83 20.12 -17.08
N LEU A 187 1.99 19.32 -17.76
CA LEU A 187 1.85 17.88 -17.47
C LEU A 187 3.18 17.12 -17.50
N LYS A 188 4.14 17.56 -18.33
CA LYS A 188 5.49 16.99 -18.34
C LYS A 188 6.16 17.17 -16.98
N TYR A 189 6.16 18.39 -16.44
CA TYR A 189 6.73 18.68 -15.13
C TYR A 189 5.96 17.99 -14.01
N VAL A 190 4.62 18.07 -14.01
CA VAL A 190 3.78 17.41 -13.00
C VAL A 190 4.03 15.89 -12.99
N GLY A 191 4.16 15.26 -14.16
CA GLY A 191 4.49 13.84 -14.28
C GLY A 191 5.86 13.48 -13.68
N GLN A 192 6.87 14.32 -13.89
CA GLN A 192 8.20 14.15 -13.28
C GLN A 192 8.13 14.28 -11.74
N GLN A 193 7.35 15.23 -11.24
CA GLN A 193 7.14 15.43 -9.80
C GLN A 193 6.40 14.22 -9.18
N LEU A 194 5.35 13.74 -9.84
CA LEU A 194 4.63 12.53 -9.43
C LEU A 194 5.57 11.31 -9.37
N LEU A 195 6.37 11.08 -10.42
CA LEU A 195 7.34 9.97 -10.46
C LEU A 195 8.34 10.06 -9.32
N ALA A 196 8.92 11.25 -9.08
CA ALA A 196 9.90 11.48 -8.03
C ALA A 196 9.30 11.20 -6.63
N LEU A 197 8.05 11.61 -6.39
CA LEU A 197 7.34 11.34 -5.15
C LEU A 197 7.04 9.84 -4.99
N ARG A 198 6.43 9.20 -6.01
CA ARG A 198 6.01 7.79 -5.96
C ARG A 198 7.18 6.84 -5.72
N GLN A 199 8.36 7.10 -6.31
CA GLN A 199 9.56 6.30 -6.08
C GLN A 199 10.08 6.36 -4.63
N ARG A 200 9.65 7.34 -3.83
CA ARG A 200 10.16 7.64 -2.48
C ARG A 200 9.16 7.38 -1.35
N THR A 201 7.94 6.96 -1.64
CA THR A 201 6.95 6.60 -0.61
C THR A 201 6.15 5.36 -1.01
N GLU A 202 5.78 4.55 -0.02
CA GLU A 202 4.85 3.41 -0.18
C GLU A 202 3.39 3.82 0.03
N LEU A 203 3.14 5.03 0.51
CA LEU A 203 1.79 5.55 0.74
C LEU A 203 1.08 5.83 -0.60
N PRO A 204 -0.25 5.63 -0.67
CA PRO A 204 -1.05 6.07 -1.82
C PRO A 204 -0.99 7.59 -1.97
N ILE A 205 -1.09 8.04 -3.22
CA ILE A 205 -1.05 9.44 -3.59
C ILE A 205 -2.46 9.97 -3.85
N ILE A 206 -2.72 11.16 -3.33
CA ILE A 206 -3.92 11.95 -3.65
C ILE A 206 -3.48 13.09 -4.58
N PHE A 207 -4.02 13.14 -5.79
CA PHE A 207 -3.70 14.19 -6.77
C PHE A 207 -4.78 15.27 -6.73
N THR A 208 -4.37 16.49 -6.40
CA THR A 208 -5.29 17.60 -6.15
C THR A 208 -4.95 18.80 -7.04
N THR A 209 -5.92 19.24 -7.83
CA THR A 209 -5.92 20.52 -8.55
C THR A 209 -6.87 21.47 -7.83
N ARG A 210 -6.40 22.20 -6.81
CA ARG A 210 -7.27 23.10 -6.02
C ARG A 210 -7.49 24.42 -6.76
N CYS A 211 -8.74 24.84 -6.96
CA CYS A 211 -9.04 26.07 -7.68
C CYS A 211 -8.82 27.35 -6.86
N THR A 212 -8.74 28.51 -7.52
CA THR A 212 -8.53 29.81 -6.87
C THR A 212 -9.63 30.21 -5.88
N LYS A 213 -10.90 29.84 -6.12
CA LYS A 213 -12.01 30.14 -5.19
C LYS A 213 -11.95 29.29 -3.92
N GLU A 214 -11.35 28.11 -4.00
CA GLU A 214 -11.12 27.21 -2.88
C GLU A 214 -9.69 27.35 -2.31
N ASN A 215 -9.08 28.55 -2.43
CA ASN A 215 -7.75 28.88 -1.89
C ASN A 215 -6.58 28.05 -2.46
N GLY A 216 -6.72 27.56 -3.68
CA GLY A 216 -5.64 27.02 -4.50
C GLY A 216 -5.12 28.02 -5.53
N ARG A 217 -4.46 27.51 -6.56
CA ARG A 217 -3.91 28.32 -7.68
C ARG A 217 -4.40 27.87 -9.06
N PHE A 218 -5.18 26.81 -9.15
CA PHE A 218 -5.67 26.31 -10.43
C PHE A 218 -6.78 27.23 -10.98
N PRO A 219 -6.71 27.65 -12.25
CA PRO A 219 -7.59 28.68 -12.83
C PRO A 219 -9.00 28.13 -13.09
N MET A 220 -10.05 28.89 -12.73
CA MET A 220 -11.45 28.44 -12.83
C MET A 220 -12.12 28.71 -14.19
N ASP A 221 -11.52 29.55 -15.02
CA ASP A 221 -12.06 29.95 -16.32
C ASP A 221 -12.01 28.83 -17.37
N ASP A 222 -11.20 27.79 -17.15
CA ASP A 222 -11.14 26.60 -17.98
C ASP A 222 -11.36 25.30 -17.17
N PRO A 223 -12.62 24.87 -16.96
CA PRO A 223 -12.91 23.56 -16.36
C PRO A 223 -12.34 22.38 -17.15
N GLY A 224 -12.12 22.53 -18.46
CA GLY A 224 -11.52 21.50 -19.31
C GLY A 224 -10.09 21.16 -18.88
N LEU A 225 -9.34 22.14 -18.39
CA LEU A 225 -8.01 21.95 -17.84
C LEU A 225 -8.01 21.03 -16.61
N PHE A 226 -9.01 21.13 -15.72
CA PHE A 226 -9.15 20.20 -14.59
C PHE A 226 -9.35 18.76 -15.08
N TYR A 227 -10.23 18.57 -16.07
CA TYR A 227 -10.43 17.25 -16.67
C TYR A 227 -9.12 16.71 -17.24
N GLU A 228 -8.37 17.52 -17.99
CA GLU A 228 -7.08 17.10 -18.58
C GLU A 228 -6.10 16.59 -17.51
N TYR A 229 -5.91 17.34 -16.42
CA TYR A 229 -4.96 16.98 -15.37
C TYR A 229 -5.43 15.80 -14.52
N LEU A 230 -6.71 15.79 -14.12
CA LEU A 230 -7.28 14.71 -13.30
C LEU A 230 -7.36 13.41 -14.09
N TYR A 231 -7.73 13.47 -15.38
CA TYR A 231 -7.71 12.30 -16.25
C TYR A 231 -6.28 11.79 -16.48
N GLN A 232 -5.32 12.69 -16.65
CA GLN A 232 -3.92 12.30 -16.78
C GLN A 232 -3.38 11.65 -15.49
N ALA A 233 -3.80 12.10 -14.30
CA ALA A 233 -3.48 11.46 -13.03
C ALA A 233 -4.04 10.01 -12.95
N ILE A 234 -5.27 9.78 -13.42
CA ILE A 234 -5.84 8.43 -13.56
C ILE A 234 -4.96 7.56 -14.47
N LYS A 235 -4.53 8.10 -15.61
CA LYS A 235 -3.65 7.36 -16.56
C LYS A 235 -2.28 7.05 -15.96
N TRP A 236 -1.74 7.92 -15.13
CA TRP A 236 -0.53 7.65 -14.36
C TRP A 236 -0.75 6.67 -13.21
N GLY A 237 -1.98 6.17 -12.99
CA GLY A 237 -2.29 5.21 -11.95
C GLY A 237 -2.19 5.81 -10.55
N VAL A 238 -2.64 7.05 -10.36
CA VAL A 238 -2.77 7.65 -9.02
C VAL A 238 -3.97 7.03 -8.28
N GLU A 239 -3.81 6.75 -6.99
CA GLU A 239 -4.78 6.05 -6.18
C GLU A 239 -6.04 6.87 -5.90
N TYR A 240 -5.89 8.18 -5.68
CA TYR A 240 -7.00 9.10 -5.45
C TYR A 240 -6.86 10.38 -6.28
N ILE A 241 -7.97 10.88 -6.80
CA ILE A 241 -8.07 12.22 -7.39
C ILE A 241 -9.08 13.05 -6.60
N ASP A 242 -8.73 14.30 -6.30
CA ASP A 242 -9.61 15.28 -5.65
C ASP A 242 -10.38 16.04 -6.74
N VAL A 243 -11.69 15.80 -6.82
CA VAL A 243 -12.58 16.34 -7.84
C VAL A 243 -13.52 17.35 -7.19
N GLU A 244 -13.35 18.62 -7.51
CA GLU A 244 -14.13 19.70 -6.91
C GLU A 244 -15.59 19.70 -7.39
N LEU A 245 -16.52 19.91 -6.47
CA LEU A 245 -17.95 19.79 -6.71
C LEU A 245 -18.51 20.87 -7.64
N TRP A 246 -17.85 22.04 -7.73
CA TRP A 246 -18.24 23.10 -8.65
C TRP A 246 -18.03 22.73 -10.12
N LEU A 247 -17.20 21.73 -10.42
CA LEU A 247 -16.96 21.29 -11.79
C LEU A 247 -18.28 20.87 -12.46
N PRO A 248 -18.45 21.21 -13.75
CA PRO A 248 -19.60 20.76 -14.53
C PRO A 248 -19.84 19.26 -14.36
N GLU A 249 -21.12 18.88 -14.25
CA GLU A 249 -21.48 17.48 -13.98
C GLU A 249 -20.96 16.52 -15.05
N ASP A 250 -20.90 16.96 -16.32
CA ASP A 250 -20.35 16.13 -17.41
C ASP A 250 -18.87 15.79 -17.20
N ILE A 251 -18.08 16.69 -16.62
CA ILE A 251 -16.68 16.45 -16.28
C ILE A 251 -16.59 15.44 -15.13
N ARG A 252 -17.36 15.66 -14.06
CA ARG A 252 -17.39 14.77 -12.89
C ARG A 252 -17.83 13.35 -13.28
N ARG A 253 -18.86 13.24 -14.12
CA ARG A 253 -19.35 11.96 -14.65
C ARG A 253 -18.28 11.25 -15.49
N ARG A 254 -17.67 11.94 -16.46
CA ARG A 254 -16.62 11.35 -17.31
C ARG A 254 -15.43 10.84 -16.49
N LEU A 255 -14.96 11.62 -15.51
CA LEU A 255 -13.90 11.17 -14.58
C LEU A 255 -14.33 9.91 -13.82
N SER A 256 -15.56 9.85 -13.33
CA SER A 256 -16.09 8.67 -12.62
C SER A 256 -16.19 7.43 -13.51
N GLU A 257 -16.64 7.58 -14.76
CA GLU A 257 -16.73 6.50 -15.73
C GLU A 257 -15.35 5.97 -16.16
N GLN A 258 -14.33 6.85 -16.15
CA GLN A 258 -12.99 6.55 -16.64
C GLN A 258 -11.95 6.32 -15.53
N LYS A 259 -12.32 6.40 -14.24
CA LYS A 259 -11.38 6.33 -13.10
C LYS A 259 -10.60 5.02 -12.97
N GLY A 260 -11.06 3.94 -13.60
CA GLY A 260 -10.46 2.62 -13.45
C GLY A 260 -10.42 2.22 -11.98
N ASN A 261 -9.22 2.00 -11.44
CA ASN A 261 -9.03 1.65 -10.01
C ASN A 261 -8.83 2.87 -9.10
N SER A 262 -8.64 4.07 -9.67
CA SER A 262 -8.57 5.32 -8.91
C SER A 262 -9.89 5.60 -8.21
N LYS A 263 -9.80 6.30 -7.08
CA LYS A 263 -10.93 6.73 -6.27
C LYS A 263 -11.11 8.23 -6.33
N ILE A 264 -12.35 8.67 -6.31
CA ILE A 264 -12.72 10.09 -6.35
C ILE A 264 -12.99 10.57 -4.93
N ILE A 265 -12.23 11.58 -4.50
CA ILE A 265 -12.59 12.41 -3.36
C ILE A 265 -13.38 13.59 -3.93
N SER A 266 -14.70 13.58 -3.75
CA SER A 266 -15.55 14.71 -4.15
C SER A 266 -15.38 15.84 -3.14
N ALA A 267 -14.75 16.93 -3.54
CA ALA A 267 -14.34 17.99 -2.64
C ALA A 267 -15.18 19.27 -2.77
N PHE A 268 -15.45 19.91 -1.63
CA PHE A 268 -16.07 21.22 -1.54
C PHE A 268 -15.39 22.02 -0.43
N HIS A 269 -15.03 23.27 -0.73
CA HIS A 269 -14.50 24.19 0.28
C HIS A 269 -15.29 25.50 0.33
N ASP A 270 -15.80 25.86 1.51
CA ASP A 270 -16.38 27.18 1.76
C ASP A 270 -15.40 28.07 2.53
N PHE A 271 -15.04 29.20 1.93
CA PHE A 271 -14.23 30.25 2.56
C PHE A 271 -15.05 31.48 2.94
N SER A 272 -16.38 31.43 2.82
CA SER A 272 -17.26 32.58 3.07
C SER A 272 -17.35 32.93 4.57
N GLY A 273 -17.13 31.95 5.45
CA GLY A 273 -17.33 32.10 6.88
C GLY A 273 -18.81 32.10 7.30
N ASN A 274 -19.73 31.79 6.38
CA ASN A 274 -21.18 31.82 6.60
C ASN A 274 -21.86 30.47 6.34
N PHE A 275 -21.08 29.40 6.11
CA PHE A 275 -21.61 28.07 5.85
C PHE A 275 -22.37 27.51 7.06
N ARG A 276 -23.49 26.83 6.82
CA ARG A 276 -24.35 26.29 7.87
C ARG A 276 -24.49 24.78 7.71
N TRP A 277 -23.87 24.02 8.62
CA TRP A 277 -23.89 22.55 8.59
C TRP A 277 -25.30 21.97 8.77
N ALA A 278 -26.17 22.64 9.54
CA ALA A 278 -27.55 22.20 9.76
C ALA A 278 -28.52 22.55 8.59
N SER A 279 -28.02 23.09 7.48
CA SER A 279 -28.86 23.55 6.37
C SER A 279 -29.22 22.42 5.39
N PRO A 280 -30.37 22.52 4.68
CA PRO A 280 -30.68 21.63 3.55
C PRO A 280 -29.64 21.70 2.43
N GLU A 281 -28.97 22.84 2.27
CA GLU A 281 -27.90 23.04 1.30
C GLU A 281 -26.69 22.14 1.61
N ALA A 282 -26.28 22.03 2.88
CA ALA A 282 -25.20 21.12 3.27
C ALA A 282 -25.54 19.65 2.95
N GLU A 283 -26.78 19.22 3.19
CA GLU A 283 -27.23 17.87 2.81
C GLU A 283 -27.23 17.69 1.27
N GLN A 284 -27.64 18.71 0.52
CA GLN A 284 -27.64 18.65 -0.94
C GLN A 284 -26.22 18.57 -1.51
N LEU A 285 -25.28 19.37 -1.01
CA LEU A 285 -23.87 19.31 -1.41
C LEU A 285 -23.28 17.91 -1.15
N PHE A 286 -23.61 17.29 -0.01
CA PHE A 286 -23.20 15.91 0.25
C PHE A 286 -23.76 14.95 -0.80
N LYS A 287 -25.06 15.04 -1.11
CA LYS A 287 -25.71 14.18 -2.12
C LYS A 287 -25.07 14.33 -3.49
N ASP A 288 -24.84 15.58 -3.91
CA ASP A 288 -24.25 15.89 -5.21
C ASP A 288 -22.82 15.35 -5.34
N GLY A 289 -22.06 15.38 -4.24
CA GLY A 289 -20.75 14.76 -4.18
C GLY A 289 -20.80 13.23 -4.13
N ALA A 290 -21.79 12.67 -3.44
CA ALA A 290 -21.98 11.23 -3.30
C ALA A 290 -22.34 10.52 -4.62
N VAL A 291 -22.84 11.24 -5.63
CA VAL A 291 -23.16 10.67 -6.95
C VAL A 291 -21.93 10.06 -7.62
N TYR A 292 -20.78 10.74 -7.52
CA TYR A 292 -19.55 10.35 -8.23
C TYR A 292 -18.34 10.13 -7.32
N GLY A 293 -18.43 10.50 -6.04
CA GLY A 293 -17.36 10.36 -5.05
C GLY A 293 -17.34 8.99 -4.38
N ASP A 294 -16.14 8.40 -4.25
CA ASP A 294 -15.87 7.29 -3.34
C ASP A 294 -15.66 7.78 -1.90
N VAL A 295 -15.36 9.07 -1.73
CA VAL A 295 -15.35 9.82 -0.46
C VAL A 295 -15.95 11.20 -0.72
N VAL A 296 -16.77 11.71 0.20
CA VAL A 296 -17.25 13.11 0.15
C VAL A 296 -16.46 13.94 1.16
N LYS A 297 -15.77 14.98 0.68
CA LYS A 297 -14.94 15.91 1.45
C LYS A 297 -15.60 17.29 1.45
N MET A 298 -16.03 17.77 2.61
CA MET A 298 -16.58 19.12 2.76
C MET A 298 -15.81 19.87 3.85
N ILE A 299 -15.29 21.04 3.51
CA ILE A 299 -14.45 21.83 4.40
C ILE A 299 -14.99 23.26 4.47
N ALA A 300 -15.27 23.78 5.67
CA ALA A 300 -15.86 25.11 5.81
C ALA A 300 -15.03 26.00 6.74
N LEU A 301 -14.85 27.28 6.41
CA LEU A 301 -14.34 28.28 7.35
C LEU A 301 -15.44 28.61 8.37
N VAL A 302 -15.09 28.56 9.66
CA VAL A 302 -16.02 28.85 10.76
C VAL A 302 -15.43 29.88 11.71
N ASN A 303 -16.30 30.53 12.48
CA ASN A 303 -15.92 31.63 13.36
C ASN A 303 -16.15 31.32 14.84
N THR A 304 -16.84 30.23 15.16
CA THR A 304 -17.28 29.88 16.52
C THR A 304 -17.07 28.40 16.82
N MET A 305 -17.01 28.07 18.12
CA MET A 305 -16.93 26.67 18.56
C MET A 305 -18.21 25.89 18.26
N GLN A 306 -19.37 26.56 18.27
CA GLN A 306 -20.69 25.94 18.06
C GLN A 306 -20.79 25.26 16.70
N GLU A 307 -20.19 25.85 15.67
CA GLU A 307 -20.17 25.30 14.31
C GLU A 307 -19.42 23.96 14.19
N ASN A 308 -18.50 23.64 15.12
CA ASN A 308 -17.92 22.30 15.20
C ASN A 308 -18.94 21.27 15.70
N TYR A 309 -19.78 21.62 16.68
CA TYR A 309 -20.82 20.72 17.15
C TYR A 309 -21.89 20.49 16.08
N GLU A 310 -22.22 21.52 15.31
CA GLU A 310 -23.12 21.40 14.17
C GLU A 310 -22.55 20.48 13.09
N LEU A 311 -21.24 20.56 12.79
CA LEU A 311 -20.57 19.62 11.89
C LEU A 311 -20.63 18.18 12.42
N GLU A 312 -20.37 17.93 13.71
CA GLU A 312 -20.43 16.56 14.24
C GLU A 312 -21.86 16.01 14.31
N TYR A 313 -22.85 16.86 14.54
CA TYR A 313 -24.26 16.50 14.38
C TYR A 313 -24.57 16.15 12.92
N PHE A 314 -24.16 17.00 11.97
CA PHE A 314 -24.31 16.74 10.53
C PHE A 314 -23.65 15.43 10.12
N ARG A 315 -22.40 15.18 10.54
CA ARG A 315 -21.67 13.94 10.28
C ARG A 315 -22.45 12.71 10.74
N THR A 316 -22.98 12.75 11.96
CA THR A 316 -23.77 11.64 12.52
C THR A 316 -25.06 11.42 11.73
N MET A 317 -25.79 12.50 11.44
CA MET A 317 -27.04 12.47 10.68
C MET A 317 -26.82 11.94 9.25
N ILE A 318 -25.86 12.50 8.52
CA ILE A 318 -25.64 12.19 7.11
C ILE A 318 -25.13 10.78 6.92
N GLN A 319 -24.23 10.28 7.79
CA GLN A 319 -23.71 8.91 7.72
C GLN A 319 -24.72 7.86 8.20
N SER A 320 -25.67 8.23 9.06
CA SER A 320 -26.79 7.34 9.40
C SER A 320 -27.79 7.20 8.25
N LYS A 321 -28.02 8.29 7.50
CA LYS A 321 -28.95 8.32 6.37
C LYS A 321 -28.34 7.77 5.08
N TYR A 322 -27.05 8.02 4.87
CA TYR A 322 -26.26 7.60 3.72
C TYR A 322 -24.95 6.96 4.22
N PRO A 323 -24.95 5.64 4.49
CA PRO A 323 -23.78 4.94 5.02
C PRO A 323 -22.58 4.93 4.07
N THR A 324 -22.81 5.11 2.78
CA THR A 324 -21.79 5.21 1.75
C THR A 324 -22.12 6.35 0.78
N PRO A 325 -21.12 7.08 0.26
CA PRO A 325 -19.70 7.03 0.61
C PRO A 325 -19.38 7.62 2.00
N PRO A 326 -18.20 7.32 2.59
CA PRO A 326 -17.75 7.93 3.84
C PRO A 326 -17.57 9.45 3.71
N PHE A 327 -17.81 10.17 4.81
CA PHE A 327 -17.76 11.62 4.89
C PHE A 327 -16.52 12.11 5.63
N SER A 328 -15.66 12.84 4.91
CA SER A 328 -14.58 13.65 5.47
C SER A 328 -15.07 15.09 5.62
N GLY A 329 -15.11 15.58 6.84
CA GLY A 329 -15.70 16.87 7.17
C GLY A 329 -14.84 17.59 8.18
N LEU A 330 -14.45 18.83 7.91
CA LEU A 330 -13.71 19.64 8.89
C LEU A 330 -13.96 21.12 8.72
N ASN A 331 -13.74 21.85 9.80
CA ASN A 331 -13.77 23.30 9.84
C ASN A 331 -12.35 23.87 9.81
N MET A 332 -12.17 24.97 9.08
CA MET A 332 -10.92 25.70 8.96
C MET A 332 -10.75 26.76 10.06
N GLY A 333 -9.53 27.27 10.18
CA GLY A 333 -9.18 28.29 11.16
C GLY A 333 -8.89 27.70 12.54
N PRO A 334 -8.33 28.50 13.47
CA PRO A 334 -8.05 28.05 14.84
C PRO A 334 -9.29 27.51 15.57
N MET A 335 -10.46 28.13 15.35
CA MET A 335 -11.72 27.67 15.94
C MET A 335 -12.15 26.30 15.43
N GLY A 336 -11.75 25.90 14.21
CA GLY A 336 -12.09 24.62 13.60
C GLY A 336 -11.28 23.42 14.11
N GLN A 337 -10.25 23.63 14.95
CA GLN A 337 -9.33 22.55 15.37
C GLN A 337 -10.03 21.35 16.01
N LEU A 338 -11.13 21.55 16.74
CA LEU A 338 -11.92 20.45 17.30
C LEU A 338 -12.39 19.47 16.23
N SER A 339 -12.95 19.98 15.12
CA SER A 339 -13.44 19.14 14.03
C SER A 339 -12.31 18.35 13.34
N ARG A 340 -11.10 18.90 13.24
CA ARG A 340 -9.93 18.19 12.70
C ARG A 340 -9.57 17.00 13.59
N THR A 341 -9.60 17.21 14.91
CA THR A 341 -9.35 16.16 15.90
C THR A 341 -10.42 15.07 15.87
N LEU A 342 -11.68 15.39 15.57
CA LEU A 342 -12.77 14.42 15.54
C LEU A 342 -12.97 13.73 14.17
N ASN A 343 -12.53 14.35 13.07
CA ASN A 343 -12.65 13.78 11.73
C ASN A 343 -11.87 12.47 11.59
N LYS A 344 -12.51 11.45 11.00
CA LYS A 344 -11.94 10.10 10.90
C LYS A 344 -11.42 9.74 9.52
N ILE A 345 -11.78 10.48 8.48
CA ILE A 345 -11.51 10.08 7.09
C ILE A 345 -10.58 11.12 6.46
N PHE A 346 -9.38 10.71 6.08
CA PHE A 346 -8.37 11.56 5.44
C PHE A 346 -8.23 12.94 6.10
N THR A 347 -8.00 12.96 7.42
CA THR A 347 -7.75 14.21 8.12
C THR A 347 -6.46 14.84 7.58
N PRO A 348 -6.50 16.04 6.98
CA PRO A 348 -5.30 16.69 6.48
C PRO A 348 -4.41 17.12 7.64
N ILE A 349 -3.18 16.61 7.66
CA ILE A 349 -2.16 16.90 8.68
C ILE A 349 -1.02 17.73 8.09
N THR A 350 -0.38 18.50 8.97
CA THR A 350 0.90 19.18 8.71
C THR A 350 2.05 18.47 9.41
N HIS A 351 3.28 18.91 9.17
CA HIS A 351 4.46 18.46 9.91
C HIS A 351 5.37 19.66 10.19
N PRO A 352 6.04 19.75 11.37
CA PRO A 352 6.89 20.90 11.72
C PRO A 352 8.02 21.21 10.72
N LEU A 353 8.45 20.21 9.95
CA LEU A 353 9.47 20.34 8.90
C LEU A 353 8.91 20.79 7.53
N LEU A 354 7.59 20.97 7.38
CA LEU A 354 7.02 21.53 6.15
C LEU A 354 7.27 23.03 6.05
N PRO A 355 7.55 23.56 4.85
CA PRO A 355 7.86 24.98 4.66
C PRO A 355 6.63 25.88 4.85
N MET A 356 5.44 25.32 4.68
CA MET A 356 4.16 26.02 4.70
C MET A 356 3.07 25.08 5.22
N ILE A 357 2.16 25.63 6.01
CA ILE A 357 0.90 25.00 6.39
C ILE A 357 -0.11 25.18 5.24
N ALA A 358 -0.74 24.11 4.77
CA ALA A 358 -1.61 24.15 3.60
C ALA A 358 -2.93 24.92 3.84
N ALA A 359 -3.44 24.91 5.08
CA ALA A 359 -4.63 25.64 5.48
C ALA A 359 -4.57 26.12 6.94
N PRO A 360 -5.16 27.29 7.29
CA PRO A 360 -5.18 27.79 8.67
C PRO A 360 -5.78 26.78 9.66
N GLY A 361 -5.11 26.64 10.81
CA GLY A 361 -5.53 25.75 11.90
C GLY A 361 -5.27 24.26 11.68
N GLN A 362 -4.51 23.86 10.64
CA GLN A 362 -4.04 22.47 10.50
C GLN A 362 -3.19 22.05 11.70
N LEU A 363 -3.30 20.76 12.04
CA LEU A 363 -2.59 20.11 13.13
C LEU A 363 -1.72 19.00 12.56
N SER A 364 -0.60 18.70 13.21
CA SER A 364 0.17 17.47 12.97
C SER A 364 -0.54 16.25 13.55
N ALA A 365 -0.15 15.05 13.12
CA ALA A 365 -0.64 13.81 13.72
C ALA A 365 -0.39 13.77 15.24
N ALA A 366 0.79 14.23 15.67
CA ALA A 366 1.16 14.35 17.07
C ALA A 366 0.21 15.27 17.87
N GLU A 367 -0.10 16.46 17.35
CA GLU A 367 -1.03 17.39 18.01
C GLU A 367 -2.45 16.81 18.10
N ILE A 368 -2.92 16.12 17.04
CA ILE A 368 -4.22 15.43 17.05
C ILE A 368 -4.25 14.35 18.13
N ASN A 369 -3.22 13.52 18.22
CA ASN A 369 -3.11 12.45 19.21
C ASN A 369 -3.07 13.00 20.64
N SER A 370 -2.29 14.05 20.88
CA SER A 370 -2.25 14.75 22.17
C SER A 370 -3.61 15.33 22.57
N ALA A 371 -4.34 15.91 21.62
CA ALA A 371 -5.69 16.44 21.85
C ALA A 371 -6.68 15.32 22.15
N LEU A 372 -6.65 14.20 21.40
CA LEU A 372 -7.50 13.04 21.65
C LEU A 372 -7.25 12.45 23.04
N TYR A 373 -5.98 12.34 23.46
CA TYR A 373 -5.63 11.88 24.80
C TYR A 373 -6.19 12.81 25.88
N SER A 374 -5.98 14.13 25.71
CA SER A 374 -6.43 15.15 26.66
C SER A 374 -7.95 15.22 26.80
N MET A 375 -8.71 14.88 25.74
CA MET A 375 -10.16 14.79 25.75
C MET A 375 -10.70 13.43 26.25
N GLY A 376 -9.82 12.46 26.53
CA GLY A 376 -10.20 11.10 26.92
C GLY A 376 -10.68 10.21 25.77
N ASN A 377 -10.53 10.66 24.52
CA ASN A 377 -10.90 9.91 23.32
C ASN A 377 -9.80 8.94 22.85
N MET A 378 -8.61 9.00 23.44
CA MET A 378 -7.52 8.05 23.24
C MET A 378 -7.00 7.60 24.61
N PRO A 379 -7.49 6.49 25.18
CA PRO A 379 -7.00 6.04 26.48
C PRO A 379 -5.53 5.63 26.41
N LYS A 380 -4.80 5.87 27.50
CA LYS A 380 -3.45 5.33 27.68
C LYS A 380 -3.53 3.81 27.80
N LEU A 381 -2.75 3.11 26.98
CA LEU A 381 -2.68 1.65 26.96
C LEU A 381 -1.24 1.17 27.07
N ASP A 382 -1.07 -0.01 27.65
CA ASP A 382 0.17 -0.76 27.71
C ASP A 382 0.24 -1.73 26.52
N ILE A 383 1.26 -1.55 25.68
CA ILE A 383 1.55 -2.41 24.53
C ILE A 383 2.68 -3.36 24.89
N TYR A 384 2.48 -4.66 24.71
CA TYR A 384 3.41 -5.68 25.20
C TYR A 384 4.27 -6.31 24.10
N GLY A 385 5.55 -6.49 24.38
CA GLY A 385 6.41 -7.45 23.68
C GLY A 385 6.70 -8.64 24.58
N ILE A 386 6.35 -9.85 24.15
CA ILE A 386 6.49 -11.06 24.96
C ILE A 386 7.42 -12.04 24.26
N GLY A 387 8.53 -12.37 24.90
CA GLY A 387 9.56 -13.22 24.30
C GLY A 387 10.93 -13.12 24.94
N PRO A 388 11.95 -13.81 24.41
CA PRO A 388 13.34 -13.55 24.74
C PRO A 388 13.78 -12.17 24.24
N LEU A 389 14.42 -11.35 25.08
CA LEU A 389 14.80 -9.98 24.73
C LEU A 389 15.68 -9.90 23.47
N ARG A 390 16.56 -10.89 23.26
CA ARG A 390 17.45 -10.97 22.08
C ARG A 390 16.72 -11.10 20.74
N SER A 391 15.46 -11.52 20.77
CA SER A 391 14.63 -11.73 19.57
C SER A 391 13.53 -10.66 19.42
N ALA A 392 13.45 -9.73 20.37
CA ALA A 392 12.45 -8.69 20.40
C ALA A 392 12.86 -7.53 19.48
N VAL A 393 11.87 -6.90 18.85
CA VAL A 393 12.07 -5.56 18.30
C VAL A 393 12.40 -4.64 19.47
N SER A 394 13.42 -3.79 19.30
CA SER A 394 13.93 -2.91 20.36
C SER A 394 12.78 -2.17 21.07
N PRO A 395 12.63 -2.30 22.41
CA PRO A 395 11.66 -1.50 23.17
C PRO A 395 11.79 0.00 22.91
N LEU A 396 13.03 0.47 22.69
CA LEU A 396 13.32 1.87 22.36
C LEU A 396 12.71 2.29 21.02
N PHE A 397 12.52 1.37 20.07
CA PHE A 397 11.88 1.68 18.80
C PHE A 397 10.39 2.01 19.00
N PHE A 398 9.65 1.18 19.75
CA PHE A 398 8.24 1.46 20.05
C PHE A 398 8.08 2.77 20.81
N GLU A 399 8.91 3.00 21.83
CA GLU A 399 8.90 4.24 22.60
C GLU A 399 9.21 5.47 21.71
N ARG A 400 10.14 5.35 20.75
CA ARG A 400 10.39 6.41 19.76
C ARG A 400 9.16 6.68 18.88
N CYS A 401 8.51 5.62 18.37
CA CYS A 401 7.28 5.78 17.59
C CYS A 401 6.17 6.46 18.40
N PHE A 402 5.99 6.08 19.67
CA PHE A 402 5.00 6.69 20.55
C PHE A 402 5.30 8.16 20.81
N ASN A 403 6.55 8.50 21.09
CA ASN A 403 6.95 9.88 21.34
C ASN A 403 6.81 10.76 20.09
N GLU A 404 7.24 10.28 18.91
CA GLU A 404 7.15 11.03 17.65
C GLU A 404 5.70 11.39 17.30
N LEU A 405 4.77 10.47 17.55
CA LEU A 405 3.34 10.64 17.30
C LEU A 405 2.57 11.15 18.51
N SER A 406 3.25 11.53 19.60
CA SER A 406 2.64 11.94 20.87
C SER A 406 1.52 10.99 21.35
N LEU A 407 1.70 9.70 21.13
CA LEU A 407 0.80 8.66 21.60
C LEU A 407 0.99 8.47 23.11
N PRO A 408 -0.10 8.32 23.88
CA PRO A 408 -0.03 8.19 25.33
C PRO A 408 0.40 6.80 25.81
N HIS A 409 0.56 5.85 24.88
CA HIS A 409 0.84 4.45 25.18
C HIS A 409 2.19 4.25 25.85
N ARG A 410 2.35 3.12 26.52
CA ARG A 410 3.61 2.68 27.12
C ARG A 410 3.97 1.32 26.56
N PHE A 411 5.24 1.10 26.22
CA PHE A 411 5.71 -0.21 25.83
C PHE A 411 6.20 -1.00 27.05
N VAL A 412 5.76 -2.25 27.17
CA VAL A 412 6.13 -3.16 28.27
C VAL A 412 6.71 -4.45 27.71
N PHE A 413 7.95 -4.74 28.06
CA PHE A 413 8.57 -6.00 27.67
C PHE A 413 8.45 -7.04 28.78
N SER A 414 8.08 -8.28 28.41
CA SER A 414 7.95 -9.40 29.34
C SER A 414 8.76 -10.61 28.85
N GLU A 415 9.78 -10.96 29.63
CA GLU A 415 10.69 -12.07 29.35
C GLU A 415 10.08 -13.37 29.88
N ARG A 416 9.50 -14.18 28.98
CA ARG A 416 8.73 -15.43 29.21
C ARG A 416 7.33 -15.22 29.80
N PRO A 417 6.26 -15.71 29.16
CA PRO A 417 5.05 -16.01 29.88
C PRO A 417 5.24 -17.39 30.55
N ALA A 418 5.02 -17.48 31.87
CA ALA A 418 4.47 -18.71 32.40
C ALA A 418 3.12 -18.95 31.67
N LYS A 419 2.62 -20.19 31.58
CA LYS A 419 1.36 -20.50 30.86
C LYS A 419 0.18 -19.59 31.24
N ASP A 420 0.19 -19.03 32.45
CA ASP A 420 -0.88 -18.18 32.98
C ASP A 420 -0.63 -16.66 32.82
N THR A 421 0.53 -16.24 32.29
CA THR A 421 0.90 -14.82 32.18
C THR A 421 0.09 -14.08 31.11
N LEU A 422 -0.23 -14.72 29.97
CA LEU A 422 -1.01 -14.08 28.91
C LEU A 422 -2.45 -13.79 29.36
N ASP A 423 -3.08 -14.76 30.04
CA ASP A 423 -4.41 -14.61 30.63
C ASP A 423 -4.45 -13.44 31.65
N LEU A 424 -3.41 -13.30 32.47
CA LEU A 424 -3.30 -12.19 33.43
C LEU A 424 -3.11 -10.83 32.74
N ILE A 425 -2.24 -10.76 31.72
CA ILE A 425 -1.96 -9.52 30.99
C ILE A 425 -3.21 -9.04 30.25
N THR A 426 -3.92 -9.92 29.54
CA THR A 426 -5.11 -9.56 28.74
C THR A 426 -6.29 -9.07 29.60
N ARG A 427 -6.35 -9.47 30.87
CA ARG A 427 -7.37 -9.00 31.83
C ARG A 427 -7.11 -7.61 32.38
N ASN A 428 -5.91 -7.06 32.22
CA ASN A 428 -5.62 -5.70 32.63
C ASN A 428 -6.42 -4.71 31.76
N PRO A 429 -7.27 -3.83 32.32
CA PRO A 429 -8.02 -2.85 31.54
C PRO A 429 -7.13 -1.92 30.71
N ALA A 430 -5.87 -1.70 31.11
CA ALA A 430 -4.91 -0.91 30.36
C ALA A 430 -4.23 -1.68 29.21
N PHE A 431 -4.49 -2.98 29.04
CA PHE A 431 -3.89 -3.76 27.94
C PHE A 431 -4.37 -3.25 26.58
N GLY A 432 -3.44 -2.83 25.71
CA GLY A 432 -3.75 -2.38 24.35
C GLY A 432 -3.41 -3.37 23.25
N GLY A 433 -2.66 -4.43 23.58
CA GLY A 433 -2.27 -5.48 22.65
C GLY A 433 -0.88 -6.01 22.95
N ALA A 434 -0.51 -7.10 22.27
CA ALA A 434 0.81 -7.71 22.42
C ALA A 434 1.31 -8.30 21.11
N TYR A 435 2.63 -8.33 20.94
CA TYR A 435 3.25 -9.28 20.03
C TYR A 435 3.99 -10.37 20.81
N LEU A 436 4.05 -11.56 20.22
CA LEU A 436 4.64 -12.78 20.78
C LEU A 436 5.77 -13.24 19.85
N ASN A 437 6.97 -13.41 20.39
CA ASN A 437 8.07 -14.04 19.67
C ASN A 437 8.86 -14.96 20.61
N PRO A 438 8.85 -16.29 20.43
CA PRO A 438 8.21 -17.03 19.35
C PRO A 438 6.67 -17.00 19.43
N PRO A 439 5.96 -17.32 18.34
CA PRO A 439 4.51 -17.49 18.36
C PRO A 439 4.11 -18.69 19.22
N ILE A 440 2.88 -18.68 19.73
CA ILE A 440 2.30 -19.76 20.54
C ILE A 440 1.22 -20.51 19.77
N ALA A 441 1.04 -21.80 20.04
CA ALA A 441 -0.01 -22.58 19.39
C ALA A 441 -1.40 -22.09 19.81
N THR A 442 -2.34 -22.00 18.87
CA THR A 442 -3.73 -21.58 19.13
C THR A 442 -4.39 -22.43 20.22
N ALA A 443 -4.12 -23.74 20.23
CA ALA A 443 -4.61 -24.68 21.25
C ALA A 443 -4.15 -24.35 22.68
N THR A 444 -3.05 -23.61 22.84
CA THR A 444 -2.48 -23.24 24.14
C THR A 444 -2.67 -21.79 24.51
N ALA A 445 -3.08 -20.93 23.57
CA ALA A 445 -3.14 -19.48 23.75
C ALA A 445 -4.24 -19.01 24.71
N ARG A 446 -5.27 -19.84 24.98
CA ARG A 446 -6.42 -19.55 25.89
C ARG A 446 -7.15 -18.23 25.60
N LEU A 447 -7.08 -17.73 24.36
CA LEU A 447 -7.82 -16.54 23.91
C LEU A 447 -9.24 -16.92 23.49
N PRO A 448 -10.22 -16.01 23.61
CA PRO A 448 -11.62 -16.33 23.33
C PRO A 448 -11.90 -16.51 21.83
N ASN A 449 -11.16 -15.79 20.98
CA ASN A 449 -11.34 -15.77 19.55
C ASN A 449 -10.00 -15.68 18.81
N PHE A 450 -9.98 -16.11 17.56
CA PHE A 450 -8.83 -16.04 16.67
C PHE A 450 -9.25 -15.52 15.30
N THR A 451 -8.37 -14.78 14.64
CA THR A 451 -8.52 -14.46 13.21
C THR A 451 -8.44 -15.73 12.37
N ASP A 452 -9.02 -15.74 11.16
CA ASP A 452 -9.01 -16.93 10.31
C ASP A 452 -7.59 -17.32 9.88
N ALA A 453 -6.72 -16.33 9.64
CA ALA A 453 -5.30 -16.58 9.42
C ALA A 453 -4.64 -17.31 10.60
N ALA A 454 -4.88 -16.86 11.85
CA ALA A 454 -4.32 -17.53 13.03
C ALA A 454 -4.88 -18.95 13.20
N LYS A 455 -6.16 -19.18 12.94
CA LYS A 455 -6.77 -20.52 12.96
C LYS A 455 -6.12 -21.44 11.92
N ALA A 456 -5.99 -20.98 10.68
CA ALA A 456 -5.41 -21.74 9.58
C ALA A 456 -3.92 -22.05 9.80
N ILE A 457 -3.15 -21.06 10.27
CA ILE A 457 -1.71 -21.21 10.58
C ILE A 457 -1.49 -22.08 11.83
N GLY A 458 -2.46 -22.13 12.74
CA GLY A 458 -2.37 -22.87 14.01
C GLY A 458 -1.52 -22.18 15.08
N GLN A 459 -1.11 -20.93 14.85
CA GLN A 459 -0.24 -20.16 15.74
C GLN A 459 -0.68 -18.70 15.86
N VAL A 460 -0.46 -18.13 17.04
CA VAL A 460 -0.68 -16.72 17.38
C VAL A 460 0.66 -16.06 17.63
N ASP A 461 0.91 -14.94 16.94
CA ASP A 461 2.09 -14.09 17.14
C ASP A 461 1.72 -12.68 17.61
N THR A 462 0.42 -12.35 17.65
CA THR A 462 -0.09 -11.02 17.98
C THR A 462 -1.44 -11.15 18.67
N VAL A 463 -1.67 -10.38 19.72
CA VAL A 463 -2.95 -10.28 20.43
C VAL A 463 -3.50 -8.88 20.25
N LEU A 464 -4.70 -8.79 19.69
CA LEU A 464 -5.40 -7.55 19.39
C LEU A 464 -6.55 -7.35 20.38
N VAL A 465 -6.83 -6.10 20.74
CA VAL A 465 -8.03 -5.73 21.51
C VAL A 465 -9.07 -5.20 20.55
N THR A 466 -10.22 -5.89 20.43
CA THR A 466 -11.28 -5.49 19.49
C THR A 466 -12.34 -4.61 20.16
N SER A 467 -12.53 -4.77 21.46
CA SER A 467 -13.37 -3.88 22.27
C SER A 467 -12.91 -3.93 23.71
N SER A 468 -12.91 -2.79 24.38
CA SER A 468 -12.69 -2.70 25.82
C SER A 468 -13.98 -2.28 26.50
N THR A 469 -14.38 -3.00 27.55
CA THR A 469 -15.44 -2.59 28.46
C THR A 469 -14.82 -2.25 29.82
N ALA A 470 -15.55 -1.53 30.68
CA ALA A 470 -15.09 -1.20 32.03
C ALA A 470 -14.68 -2.42 32.89
N LYS A 471 -15.04 -3.65 32.48
CA LYS A 471 -14.76 -4.89 33.23
C LYS A 471 -13.87 -5.90 32.49
N SER A 472 -13.73 -5.81 31.17
CA SER A 472 -12.93 -6.77 30.40
C SER A 472 -12.57 -6.27 28.99
N ASN A 473 -11.41 -6.72 28.51
CA ASN A 473 -11.02 -6.61 27.12
C ASN A 473 -11.48 -7.85 26.35
N VAL A 474 -12.06 -7.62 25.17
CA VAL A 474 -12.28 -8.70 24.19
C VAL A 474 -11.02 -8.76 23.32
N CYS A 475 -10.28 -9.84 23.49
CA CYS A 475 -9.02 -10.07 22.79
C CYS A 475 -9.21 -11.06 21.64
N VAL A 476 -8.48 -10.86 20.54
CA VAL A 476 -8.43 -11.77 19.40
C VAL A 476 -6.98 -12.15 19.14
N GLY A 477 -6.71 -13.45 19.04
CA GLY A 477 -5.42 -13.97 18.61
C GLY A 477 -5.25 -13.85 17.09
N ALA A 478 -4.17 -13.21 16.66
CA ALA A 478 -3.82 -13.01 15.27
C ALA A 478 -2.44 -13.59 14.94
N ASN A 479 -2.23 -13.86 13.66
CA ASN A 479 -0.91 -14.09 13.10
C ASN A 479 -0.64 -12.97 12.09
N VAL A 480 0.44 -12.20 12.30
CA VAL A 480 0.80 -11.03 11.49
C VAL A 480 2.07 -11.31 10.67
N THR A 481 2.90 -12.26 11.09
CA THR A 481 4.12 -12.66 10.36
C THR A 481 3.84 -13.03 8.91
N TRP A 482 2.73 -13.72 8.60
CA TRP A 482 2.38 -14.04 7.21
C TRP A 482 2.16 -12.78 6.34
N LYS A 483 1.63 -11.69 6.92
CA LYS A 483 1.48 -10.41 6.21
C LYS A 483 2.85 -9.81 5.88
N GLY A 484 3.80 -9.89 6.80
CA GLY A 484 5.18 -9.45 6.58
C GLY A 484 5.88 -10.25 5.48
N ILE A 485 5.68 -11.57 5.45
CA ILE A 485 6.19 -12.44 4.38
C ILE A 485 5.55 -12.07 3.04
N ARG A 486 4.21 -11.94 3.00
CA ARG A 486 3.47 -11.55 1.79
C ARG A 486 3.93 -10.20 1.24
N ALA A 487 4.06 -9.18 2.10
CA ALA A 487 4.54 -7.86 1.71
C ALA A 487 6.00 -7.88 1.20
N THR A 488 6.83 -8.75 1.77
CA THR A 488 8.22 -8.95 1.31
C THR A 488 8.26 -9.57 -0.08
N LEU A 489 7.44 -10.61 -0.32
CA LEU A 489 7.30 -11.24 -1.64
C LEU A 489 6.82 -10.21 -2.67
N CYS A 490 5.77 -9.45 -2.35
CA CYS A 490 5.15 -8.50 -3.27
C CYS A 490 5.92 -7.16 -3.45
N ARG A 491 7.16 -7.07 -2.96
CA ARG A 491 7.96 -5.83 -3.06
C ARG A 491 8.43 -5.56 -4.49
N ASP A 492 8.83 -6.62 -5.20
CA ASP A 492 9.46 -6.55 -6.53
C ASP A 492 8.71 -7.39 -7.58
N PHE A 493 7.58 -7.98 -7.22
CA PHE A 493 6.68 -8.76 -8.09
C PHE A 493 5.24 -8.47 -7.70
N VAL A 494 4.34 -8.42 -8.69
CA VAL A 494 2.92 -8.21 -8.40
C VAL A 494 2.31 -9.46 -7.75
N PRO A 495 1.23 -9.34 -6.94
CA PRO A 495 0.57 -10.49 -6.35
C PRO A 495 0.20 -11.61 -7.35
N SER A 496 -0.27 -11.24 -8.55
CA SER A 496 -0.65 -12.24 -9.57
C SER A 496 0.52 -13.01 -10.16
N ALA A 497 1.77 -12.54 -10.01
CA ALA A 497 2.94 -13.24 -10.52
C ALA A 497 3.14 -14.62 -9.86
N TYR A 498 2.58 -14.79 -8.67
CA TYR A 498 2.63 -16.03 -7.90
C TYR A 498 1.49 -16.99 -8.23
N LYS A 499 0.38 -16.52 -8.81
CA LYS A 499 -0.83 -17.33 -9.02
C LYS A 499 -0.52 -18.53 -9.92
N GLY A 500 -0.78 -19.75 -9.43
CA GLY A 500 -0.51 -21.01 -10.14
C GLY A 500 0.97 -21.34 -10.36
N SER A 501 1.90 -20.57 -9.78
CA SER A 501 3.32 -20.88 -9.84
C SER A 501 3.72 -21.89 -8.75
N ALA A 502 4.82 -22.60 -8.95
CA ALA A 502 5.36 -23.49 -7.94
C ALA A 502 6.16 -22.75 -6.85
N ALA A 503 6.19 -23.31 -5.64
CA ALA A 503 7.01 -22.80 -4.52
C ALA A 503 7.80 -23.94 -3.86
N LEU A 504 8.94 -23.62 -3.25
CA LEU A 504 9.71 -24.54 -2.43
C LEU A 504 9.94 -23.97 -1.03
N ILE A 505 9.63 -24.75 0.01
CA ILE A 505 9.83 -24.35 1.41
C ILE A 505 10.76 -25.33 2.10
N LEU A 506 11.76 -24.78 2.81
CA LEU A 506 12.66 -25.55 3.66
C LEU A 506 12.37 -25.28 5.12
N ALA A 507 12.11 -26.32 5.91
CA ALA A 507 11.90 -26.19 7.34
C ALA A 507 12.26 -27.49 8.08
N ASN A 508 12.53 -27.40 9.39
CA ASN A 508 12.74 -28.59 10.21
C ASN A 508 11.41 -29.24 10.62
N ALA A 509 10.38 -28.43 10.83
CA ALA A 509 9.06 -28.87 11.23
C ALA A 509 7.99 -28.08 10.48
N GLU A 510 6.79 -28.67 10.38
CA GLU A 510 5.63 -28.01 9.77
C GLU A 510 5.33 -26.65 10.41
N ALA A 511 5.42 -26.58 11.74
CA ALA A 511 5.13 -25.38 12.51
C ALA A 511 6.02 -24.18 12.18
N ASP A 512 7.21 -24.40 11.62
CA ASP A 512 8.12 -23.32 11.19
C ASP A 512 7.72 -22.75 9.81
N ALA A 513 6.96 -23.52 9.03
CA ALA A 513 6.59 -23.22 7.65
C ALA A 513 5.17 -22.66 7.49
N THR A 514 4.27 -22.85 8.47
CA THR A 514 2.83 -22.55 8.29
C THR A 514 2.53 -21.09 7.94
N ALA A 515 3.22 -20.13 8.57
CA ALA A 515 3.04 -18.70 8.23
C ALA A 515 3.50 -18.38 6.79
N ALA A 516 4.60 -19.00 6.34
CA ALA A 516 5.09 -18.86 4.97
C ALA A 516 4.13 -19.52 3.95
N ILE A 517 3.63 -20.73 4.26
CA ILE A 517 2.64 -21.43 3.44
C ILE A 517 1.36 -20.61 3.32
N PHE A 518 0.87 -20.03 4.42
CA PHE A 518 -0.33 -19.19 4.39
C PHE A 518 -0.12 -17.94 3.52
N ALA A 519 1.02 -17.26 3.67
CA ALA A 519 1.36 -16.11 2.84
C ALA A 519 1.41 -16.47 1.35
N LEU A 520 2.05 -17.59 1.02
CA LEU A 520 2.14 -18.14 -0.33
C LEU A 520 0.77 -18.49 -0.93
N LYS A 521 -0.07 -19.20 -0.17
CA LYS A 521 -1.44 -19.53 -0.59
C LYS A 521 -2.33 -18.30 -0.76
N SER A 522 -2.14 -17.26 0.06
CA SER A 522 -2.85 -15.98 -0.10
C SER A 522 -2.48 -15.22 -1.39
N LEU A 523 -1.41 -15.63 -2.07
CA LEU A 523 -1.01 -15.14 -3.39
C LEU A 523 -1.42 -16.11 -4.51
N GLY A 524 -2.21 -17.14 -4.20
CA GLY A 524 -2.67 -18.15 -5.15
C GLY A 524 -1.57 -19.08 -5.67
N ILE A 525 -0.44 -19.20 -4.96
CA ILE A 525 0.64 -20.12 -5.37
C ILE A 525 0.21 -21.58 -5.20
N GLY A 526 0.70 -22.44 -6.08
CA GLY A 526 0.49 -23.88 -6.05
C GLY A 526 0.96 -24.51 -7.37
N PRO A 527 1.72 -25.62 -7.35
CA PRO A 527 2.00 -26.51 -6.21
C PRO A 527 3.04 -25.96 -5.20
N ILE A 528 2.96 -26.38 -3.93
CA ILE A 528 3.95 -26.06 -2.88
C ILE A 528 4.73 -27.32 -2.50
N TYR A 529 6.04 -27.30 -2.72
CA TYR A 529 6.97 -28.37 -2.38
C TYR A 529 7.64 -28.10 -1.03
N THR A 530 7.85 -29.15 -0.23
CA THR A 530 8.45 -29.03 1.11
C THR A 530 9.69 -29.91 1.27
N VAL A 531 10.72 -29.39 1.94
CA VAL A 531 11.94 -30.13 2.30
C VAL A 531 12.10 -30.09 3.81
N GLY A 532 12.29 -31.27 4.41
CA GLY A 532 12.56 -31.44 5.85
C GLY A 532 11.33 -31.77 6.70
N PHE A 533 10.11 -31.61 6.18
CA PHE A 533 8.87 -32.01 6.85
C PHE A 533 7.78 -32.46 5.84
N GLN A 534 6.76 -33.13 6.35
CA GLN A 534 5.54 -33.50 5.62
C GLN A 534 4.34 -32.83 6.28
N GLY A 535 3.50 -32.18 5.47
CA GLY A 535 2.30 -31.50 5.96
C GLY A 535 1.26 -32.45 6.55
N GLN A 536 0.71 -32.11 7.71
CA GLN A 536 -0.35 -32.87 8.39
C GLN A 536 -1.59 -32.02 8.68
N SER A 537 -1.47 -30.69 8.76
CA SER A 537 -2.61 -29.80 9.00
C SER A 537 -3.43 -29.53 7.73
N ALA A 538 -4.66 -29.03 7.92
CA ALA A 538 -5.52 -28.63 6.80
C ALA A 538 -4.87 -27.58 5.88
N LEU A 539 -3.96 -26.75 6.42
CA LEU A 539 -3.21 -25.76 5.65
C LEU A 539 -2.11 -26.38 4.77
N THR A 540 -1.56 -27.53 5.15
CA THR A 540 -0.37 -28.12 4.51
C THR A 540 -0.60 -29.49 3.89
N GLN A 541 -1.79 -30.07 4.04
CA GLN A 541 -2.15 -31.41 3.54
C GLN A 541 -2.00 -31.58 2.02
N ASP A 542 -2.09 -30.48 1.28
CA ASP A 542 -1.93 -30.39 -0.18
C ASP A 542 -0.50 -30.05 -0.62
N THR A 543 0.46 -29.98 0.32
CA THR A 543 1.88 -29.80 0.01
C THR A 543 2.54 -31.11 -0.42
N HIS A 544 3.60 -31.00 -1.22
CA HIS A 544 4.30 -32.14 -1.80
C HIS A 544 5.69 -32.28 -1.17
N PRO A 545 5.90 -33.26 -0.27
CA PRO A 545 7.21 -33.46 0.36
C PRO A 545 8.22 -34.03 -0.62
N VAL A 546 9.38 -33.37 -0.70
CA VAL A 546 10.54 -33.78 -1.49
C VAL A 546 11.49 -34.57 -0.61
N ARG A 547 11.71 -35.85 -0.92
CA ARG A 547 12.47 -36.77 -0.06
C ARG A 547 13.82 -37.16 -0.66
N SER A 548 13.99 -36.99 -1.97
CA SER A 548 15.18 -37.38 -2.72
C SER A 548 15.57 -36.35 -3.77
N VAL A 549 16.78 -36.49 -4.31
CA VAL A 549 17.26 -35.68 -5.44
C VAL A 549 16.50 -36.06 -6.72
N GLU A 550 16.02 -37.29 -6.83
CA GLU A 550 15.18 -37.76 -7.91
C GLU A 550 13.83 -37.02 -7.92
N ASP A 551 13.20 -36.85 -6.76
CA ASP A 551 11.97 -36.05 -6.63
C ASP A 551 12.20 -34.62 -7.12
N MET A 552 13.33 -34.01 -6.74
CA MET A 552 13.69 -32.65 -7.16
C MET A 552 13.79 -32.45 -8.68
N LYS A 553 14.13 -33.49 -9.44
CA LYS A 553 14.24 -33.42 -10.91
C LYS A 553 12.89 -33.39 -11.60
N LEU A 554 11.83 -33.81 -10.90
CA LEU A 554 10.48 -33.92 -11.43
C LEU A 554 9.61 -32.71 -11.04
N LEU A 555 10.11 -31.81 -10.20
CA LEU A 555 9.34 -30.66 -9.72
C LEU A 555 9.21 -29.61 -10.81
N GLU A 556 8.07 -28.93 -10.80
CA GLU A 556 7.94 -27.66 -11.48
C GLU A 556 8.95 -26.67 -10.91
N HIS A 557 9.50 -25.83 -11.79
CA HIS A 557 10.52 -24.89 -11.38
C HIS A 557 9.90 -23.84 -10.42
N PRO A 558 10.36 -23.74 -9.16
CA PRO A 558 9.75 -22.86 -8.20
C PRO A 558 10.00 -21.40 -8.58
N PHE A 559 8.95 -20.58 -8.49
CA PHE A 559 9.02 -19.13 -8.58
C PHE A 559 9.58 -18.55 -7.27
N ALA A 560 9.13 -19.10 -6.14
CA ALA A 560 9.52 -18.68 -4.80
C ALA A 560 10.20 -19.82 -4.04
N VAL A 561 11.33 -19.52 -3.40
CA VAL A 561 12.00 -20.39 -2.44
C VAL A 561 12.02 -19.69 -1.08
N ILE A 562 11.49 -20.33 -0.04
CA ILE A 562 11.50 -19.80 1.33
C ILE A 562 12.27 -20.75 2.25
N SER A 563 13.29 -20.24 2.91
CA SER A 563 14.02 -20.97 3.95
C SER A 563 13.52 -20.55 5.33
N ALA A 564 12.79 -21.43 6.00
CA ALA A 564 12.44 -21.36 7.42
C ALA A 564 13.37 -22.24 8.28
N LEU A 565 14.58 -22.54 7.79
CA LEU A 565 15.58 -23.27 8.54
C LEU A 565 16.24 -22.39 9.62
N PRO A 566 16.71 -22.97 10.73
CA PRO A 566 17.54 -22.24 11.69
C PRO A 566 18.89 -21.85 11.09
N SER A 567 19.53 -20.82 11.66
CA SER A 567 20.76 -20.21 11.12
C SER A 567 21.95 -21.17 11.05
N ASP A 568 22.03 -22.18 11.92
CA ASP A 568 23.04 -23.23 11.91
C ASP A 568 22.92 -24.18 10.70
N LYS A 569 21.74 -24.25 10.07
CA LYS A 569 21.46 -25.05 8.86
C LYS A 569 21.43 -24.24 7.56
N SER A 570 21.78 -22.95 7.61
CA SER A 570 21.83 -22.05 6.43
C SER A 570 22.65 -22.60 5.24
N MET A 571 23.66 -23.44 5.50
CA MET A 571 24.50 -24.06 4.46
C MET A 571 23.73 -25.00 3.51
N LEU A 572 22.56 -25.51 3.92
CA LEU A 572 21.74 -26.41 3.11
C LEU A 572 21.02 -25.70 1.97
N VAL A 573 20.89 -24.37 2.04
CA VAL A 573 20.11 -23.58 1.09
C VAL A 573 20.87 -23.34 -0.21
N GLY A 574 22.17 -23.08 -0.12
CA GLY A 574 23.01 -22.71 -1.28
C GLY A 574 22.98 -23.70 -2.45
N PRO A 575 23.11 -25.03 -2.23
CA PRO A 575 23.02 -26.02 -3.31
C PRO A 575 21.68 -25.99 -4.06
N LEU A 576 20.57 -25.78 -3.36
CA LEU A 576 19.24 -25.72 -3.95
C LEU A 576 19.05 -24.46 -4.79
N LEU A 577 19.51 -23.32 -4.27
CA LEU A 577 19.51 -22.07 -5.02
C LEU A 577 20.35 -22.15 -6.29
N LYS A 578 21.47 -22.88 -6.28
CA LYS A 578 22.28 -23.12 -7.48
C LYS A 578 21.54 -24.00 -8.48
N TYR A 579 20.89 -25.07 -8.01
CA TYR A 579 20.14 -25.99 -8.87
C TYR A 579 19.00 -25.29 -9.61
N TYR A 580 18.15 -24.55 -8.88
CA TYR A 580 17.03 -23.79 -9.47
C TYR A 580 17.48 -22.43 -10.05
N GLY A 581 18.64 -21.92 -9.66
CA GLY A 581 19.22 -20.71 -10.24
C GLY A 581 19.74 -20.95 -11.66
N ALA A 582 20.35 -22.11 -11.91
CA ALA A 582 20.98 -22.48 -13.17
C ALA A 582 19.99 -22.89 -14.28
N ALA A 583 18.70 -23.11 -13.97
CA ALA A 583 17.69 -23.31 -15.00
C ALA A 583 17.60 -22.05 -15.87
N GLU A 584 18.06 -22.21 -17.10
CA GLU A 584 18.13 -21.19 -18.15
C GLU A 584 16.82 -20.43 -18.30
N ARG A 585 16.90 -19.16 -18.70
CA ARG A 585 15.80 -18.38 -19.31
C ARG A 585 15.41 -19.04 -20.65
N ARG A 586 14.87 -20.27 -20.62
CA ARG A 586 14.45 -20.99 -21.81
C ARG A 586 13.21 -20.29 -22.38
N ASN A 587 13.34 -19.79 -23.60
CA ASN A 587 12.25 -19.28 -24.44
C ASN A 587 11.55 -18.00 -23.95
N GLY A 588 12.28 -16.96 -23.55
CA GLY A 588 11.68 -15.65 -23.25
C GLY A 588 10.69 -15.64 -22.07
N ALA A 589 10.62 -16.73 -21.32
CA ALA A 589 9.88 -16.83 -20.07
C ALA A 589 10.78 -16.38 -18.93
N THR A 590 10.43 -15.27 -18.28
CA THR A 590 10.97 -14.91 -16.98
C THR A 590 10.31 -15.82 -15.95
N THR A 591 10.98 -16.91 -15.56
CA THR A 591 10.63 -17.57 -14.31
C THR A 591 11.07 -16.60 -13.22
N GLY A 592 10.12 -15.87 -12.62
CA GLY A 592 10.46 -15.00 -11.51
C GLY A 592 11.14 -15.84 -10.42
N LYS A 593 12.25 -15.33 -9.88
CA LYS A 593 13.11 -16.04 -8.93
C LYS A 593 13.18 -15.23 -7.65
N VAL A 594 12.37 -15.58 -6.66
CA VAL A 594 12.34 -14.92 -5.35
C VAL A 594 12.82 -15.86 -4.27
N PHE A 595 13.78 -15.40 -3.47
CA PHE A 595 14.29 -16.13 -2.31
C PHE A 595 14.04 -15.33 -1.03
N VAL A 596 13.45 -15.96 -0.02
CA VAL A 596 13.26 -15.37 1.31
C VAL A 596 13.93 -16.24 2.36
N ASP A 597 14.86 -15.68 3.12
CA ASP A 597 15.53 -16.36 4.22
C ASP A 597 15.01 -15.88 5.58
N LEU A 598 14.21 -16.71 6.24
CA LEU A 598 13.62 -16.44 7.55
C LEU A 598 14.56 -16.78 8.72
N ALA A 599 15.75 -17.33 8.45
CA ALA A 599 16.70 -17.69 9.47
C ALA A 599 17.18 -16.45 10.25
N ASP A 600 17.05 -16.51 11.58
CA ASP A 600 17.52 -15.48 12.51
C ASP A 600 18.83 -15.89 13.19
N GLY A 601 19.69 -14.90 13.47
CA GLY A 601 21.00 -15.08 14.11
C GLY A 601 22.18 -15.31 13.14
N LEU A 602 23.33 -15.63 13.71
CA LEU A 602 24.62 -15.77 12.99
C LEU A 602 24.61 -17.01 12.09
N LYS A 603 24.79 -16.78 10.78
CA LYS A 603 24.79 -17.83 9.76
C LYS A 603 26.22 -18.24 9.41
N ARG A 604 26.44 -19.53 9.15
CA ARG A 604 27.75 -20.06 8.73
C ARG A 604 28.08 -19.71 7.28
N THR A 605 27.05 -19.56 6.47
CA THR A 605 27.12 -19.11 5.07
C THR A 605 26.12 -17.98 4.88
N ASP A 606 26.24 -17.21 3.80
CA ASP A 606 25.28 -16.18 3.45
C ASP A 606 24.42 -16.62 2.25
N PRO A 607 23.22 -17.22 2.48
CA PRO A 607 22.31 -17.60 1.41
C PRO A 607 21.86 -16.43 0.54
N LEU A 608 21.79 -15.21 1.08
CA LEU A 608 21.31 -14.03 0.36
C LEU A 608 22.31 -13.61 -0.71
N SER A 609 23.61 -13.56 -0.36
CA SER A 609 24.68 -13.32 -1.33
C SER A 609 24.73 -14.40 -2.41
N VAL A 610 24.56 -15.67 -2.03
CA VAL A 610 24.50 -16.78 -3.00
C VAL A 610 23.32 -16.61 -3.95
N ALA A 611 22.11 -16.37 -3.44
CA ALA A 611 20.92 -16.15 -4.23
C ALA A 611 21.08 -14.98 -5.21
N THR A 612 21.56 -13.84 -4.72
CA THR A 612 21.78 -12.63 -5.52
C THR A 612 22.79 -12.86 -6.64
N SER A 613 23.90 -13.57 -6.36
CA SER A 613 24.90 -13.91 -7.38
C SER A 613 24.37 -14.81 -8.50
N LEU A 614 23.25 -15.51 -8.24
CA LEU A 614 22.55 -16.39 -9.17
C LEU A 614 21.34 -15.70 -9.82
N GLY A 615 21.17 -14.39 -9.63
CA GLY A 615 20.10 -13.60 -10.22
C GLY A 615 18.73 -13.73 -9.53
N TRP A 616 18.68 -14.26 -8.31
CA TRP A 616 17.46 -14.24 -7.51
C TRP A 616 17.24 -12.86 -6.89
N THR A 617 15.98 -12.45 -6.80
CA THR A 617 15.58 -11.38 -5.88
C THR A 617 15.56 -11.96 -4.47
N ALA A 618 16.46 -11.51 -3.60
CA ALA A 618 16.70 -12.13 -2.30
C ALA A 618 16.38 -11.19 -1.14
N TYR A 619 15.61 -11.68 -0.16
CA TYR A 619 15.24 -10.94 1.05
C TYR A 619 15.58 -11.71 2.32
N GLY A 620 16.02 -11.01 3.35
CA GLY A 620 16.34 -11.59 4.64
C GLY A 620 15.22 -11.41 5.66
N ILE A 621 15.38 -12.05 6.82
CA ILE A 621 14.47 -11.93 7.96
C ILE A 621 14.26 -10.49 8.42
N ALA A 622 15.25 -9.61 8.23
CA ALA A 622 15.14 -8.20 8.60
C ALA A 622 14.13 -7.43 7.72
N ASP A 623 13.97 -7.81 6.45
CA ASP A 623 12.93 -7.24 5.56
C ASP A 623 11.54 -7.72 6.00
N VAL A 624 11.40 -9.01 6.29
CA VAL A 624 10.15 -9.60 6.80
C VAL A 624 9.77 -9.01 8.15
N ARG A 625 10.73 -8.79 9.05
CA ARG A 625 10.52 -8.16 10.36
C ARG A 625 10.12 -6.70 10.26
N ALA A 626 10.71 -5.95 9.34
CA ALA A 626 10.34 -4.56 9.10
C ALA A 626 8.85 -4.48 8.69
N TRP A 627 8.42 -5.25 7.69
CA TRP A 627 7.02 -5.30 7.29
C TRP A 627 6.09 -5.86 8.37
N THR A 628 6.52 -6.90 9.11
CA THR A 628 5.74 -7.43 10.23
C THR A 628 5.56 -6.37 11.32
N THR A 629 6.58 -5.55 11.57
CA THR A 629 6.52 -4.45 12.54
C THR A 629 5.59 -3.32 12.07
N VAL A 630 5.64 -2.95 10.79
CA VAL A 630 4.68 -2.00 10.17
C VAL A 630 3.25 -2.48 10.42
N GLU A 631 2.94 -3.73 10.09
CA GLU A 631 1.59 -4.28 10.26
C GLU A 631 1.20 -4.45 11.74
N ARG A 632 2.15 -4.77 12.63
CA ARG A 632 1.89 -4.85 14.08
C ARG A 632 1.55 -3.49 14.67
N ILE A 633 2.32 -2.45 14.36
CA ILE A 633 2.04 -1.10 14.85
C ILE A 633 0.69 -0.63 14.28
N ARG A 634 0.43 -0.87 12.99
CA ARG A 634 -0.88 -0.62 12.38
C ARG A 634 -2.03 -1.28 13.14
N LEU A 635 -1.92 -2.57 13.46
CA LEU A 635 -3.02 -3.33 14.06
C LEU A 635 -3.18 -3.10 15.57
N VAL A 636 -2.09 -2.88 16.29
CA VAL A 636 -2.07 -2.75 17.75
C VAL A 636 -2.22 -1.30 18.20
N VAL A 637 -1.63 -0.37 17.46
CA VAL A 637 -1.55 1.06 17.81
C VAL A 637 -2.51 1.88 16.95
N GLY A 638 -2.84 1.41 15.74
CA GLY A 638 -3.72 2.14 14.81
C GLY A 638 -3.00 3.17 13.94
N GLU A 639 -1.66 3.20 14.00
CA GLU A 639 -0.83 4.18 13.28
C GLU A 639 -0.07 3.57 12.10
N THR A 640 0.17 4.36 11.07
CA THR A 640 1.01 3.98 9.92
C THR A 640 2.42 4.52 10.09
N ILE A 641 3.39 3.65 9.85
CA ILE A 641 4.82 3.98 9.85
C ILE A 641 5.46 3.48 8.56
N CYS A 642 6.46 4.22 8.05
CA CYS A 642 7.15 3.85 6.83
C CYS A 642 7.96 2.55 7.01
N PHE A 643 7.95 1.70 5.98
CA PHE A 643 8.79 0.50 5.94
C PHE A 643 10.28 0.85 6.08
N ASP A 644 10.77 1.85 5.34
CA ASP A 644 12.19 2.20 5.33
C ASP A 644 12.65 2.68 6.72
N PHE A 645 11.78 3.39 7.45
CA PHE A 645 11.98 3.73 8.87
C PHE A 645 12.10 2.46 9.73
N CYS A 646 11.15 1.51 9.64
CA CYS A 646 11.23 0.24 10.37
C CYS A 646 12.48 -0.57 10.01
N ARG A 647 12.87 -0.55 8.74
CA ARG A 647 13.98 -1.33 8.20
C ARG A 647 15.32 -0.87 8.77
N ALA A 648 15.48 0.44 8.98
CA ALA A 648 16.66 1.02 9.63
C ALA A 648 16.87 0.48 11.06
N PHE A 649 15.80 0.18 11.79
CA PHE A 649 15.85 -0.40 13.15
C PHE A 649 15.78 -1.93 13.19
N SER A 650 15.61 -2.60 12.04
CA SER A 650 15.53 -4.07 11.97
C SER A 650 16.89 -4.77 11.81
N ASN A 651 17.97 -3.99 11.63
CA ASN A 651 19.36 -4.48 11.56
C ASN A 651 20.08 -4.45 12.92
N SER A 652 19.46 -3.89 13.96
CA SER A 652 20.05 -3.71 15.30
C SER A 652 19.77 -4.87 16.23
#